data_AF-A0A8H3C8B8-F1
#
_entry.id   AF-A0A8H3C8B8-F1
#
_cell.length_a   1.000
_cell.length_b   1.000
_cell.length_c   1.000
_cell.angle_alpha   90.00
_cell.angle_beta   90.00
_cell.angle_gamma   90.00
#
_symmetry.space_group_name_H-M   'P 1'
#
loop_
_entity.id
_entity.type
_entity.pdbx_description
1 polymer ?
#
loop_
_entity_poly.entity_id
_entity_poly.type
_entity_poly.pdbx_seq_one_letter_code
_entity_poly.pdbx_strand_id
1 'polypeptide(L)'
;MGLLESLLQIVQTILCGSGKADNNQQQQQQQHQQPQSAWQQPPGATHQYPPAQHHPSPPTHHKPSKPYHARIDDNAQAQANPHYQQLRSRAREAGDAMARAFDASQEAYQRGDGAKSKELSNEGKRHKAEMERSNKEASDWIFQQVNLDSAPDELDLHGLYVKEAIERTEAAVQTAQDHGDQQIRIIVGKGLHSQGHVAKLKPAIEELMVKYQLNAHVDPENTGVLIVQLGGRGQRGMDPNEVTRRLERDDEQHVQQKGTAQKRKLIANRNGGSIVVGFFHPYCNSGGGGERVLWAAIAYLQRTNSHVLNVVYTGDTDATKEEIITKVKTRFDIILDPSSLEFVFLRERWVIEDTTWPRFTLIGQSLGSMMLAYEAMCGLIPDLFIDTMGYAFTFHVVRWFSGGKTPISAYVHYPTISTDMLARVKSRTSQYNNASNVAKSELRTNAKLMYYNMFALAYSTSLSLAQPIMVNSSWTKGHVEYLLNHSPVLSGKSEKKMEPILTDDSSESHKSLSIVYPPCDTQAMASFSLEGRKKIIMSLAQFRPEKDHAKQILAFAKLFGIYPEHKEEGTRLVLIGSSRNAADETRVKVLQSLVTELDLDGSVEFIVNASYDVVLSWLAGASIGTNTMVDEHFGINVVEFMAAGLIPVVHSSGGPLNDIVVPYQNQPTGYHATDPISFAEAFHKALSLPPPEALAMRKRARALAVERFSTDGFEKGWAQGWEFAVRSVKT
;
A
#
# COMPACT_ATOMS: atom_id res chain seq x y z
N MET A 1 -16.00 -4.89 -31.97
CA MET A 1 -16.08 -3.42 -31.78
C MET A 1 -17.38 -3.00 -31.09
N GLY A 2 -18.56 -3.54 -31.44
CA GLY A 2 -19.84 -3.12 -30.84
C GLY A 2 -19.98 -3.26 -29.30
N LEU A 3 -19.42 -4.30 -28.67
CA LEU A 3 -19.49 -4.47 -27.20
C LEU A 3 -18.67 -3.42 -26.43
N LEU A 4 -17.56 -2.93 -26.99
CA LEU A 4 -16.71 -1.91 -26.37
C LEU A 4 -17.33 -0.51 -26.52
N GLU A 5 -17.95 -0.23 -27.68
CA GLU A 5 -18.72 1.01 -27.90
C GLU A 5 -19.95 1.09 -27.02
N SER A 6 -20.67 -0.03 -26.80
CA SER A 6 -21.79 -0.06 -25.85
C SER A 6 -21.34 0.14 -24.39
N LEU A 7 -20.16 -0.36 -24.00
CA LEU A 7 -19.57 -0.12 -22.68
C LEU A 7 -19.14 1.35 -22.51
N LEU A 8 -18.54 1.96 -23.54
CA LEU A 8 -18.22 3.40 -23.56
C LEU A 8 -19.47 4.27 -23.50
N GLN A 9 -20.56 3.89 -24.18
CA GLN A 9 -21.84 4.58 -24.10
C GLN A 9 -22.50 4.46 -22.72
N ILE A 10 -22.37 3.32 -22.03
CA ILE A 10 -22.87 3.14 -20.66
C ILE A 10 -22.09 4.05 -19.70
N VAL A 11 -20.77 4.12 -19.83
CA VAL A 11 -19.93 5.05 -19.05
C VAL A 11 -20.29 6.50 -19.34
N GLN A 12 -20.55 6.86 -20.60
CA GLN A 12 -20.97 8.20 -21.00
C GLN A 12 -22.37 8.57 -20.48
N THR A 13 -23.29 7.60 -20.39
CA THR A 13 -24.66 7.80 -19.88
C THR A 13 -24.69 7.93 -18.35
N ILE A 14 -23.77 7.27 -17.65
CA ILE A 14 -23.62 7.40 -16.19
C ILE A 14 -22.97 8.74 -15.81
N LEU A 15 -22.10 9.29 -16.67
CA LEU A 15 -21.36 10.53 -16.40
C LEU A 15 -22.03 11.81 -16.89
N CYS A 16 -22.87 11.75 -17.93
CA CYS A 16 -23.61 12.92 -18.43
C CYS A 16 -25.10 12.80 -18.06
N GLY A 17 -25.46 13.31 -16.89
CA GLY A 17 -26.85 13.34 -16.40
C GLY A 17 -27.82 13.90 -17.45
N SER A 18 -28.89 13.14 -17.71
CA SER A 18 -29.94 13.49 -18.66
C SER A 18 -30.82 14.61 -18.10
N GLY A 19 -30.56 15.84 -18.53
CA GLY A 19 -31.49 16.96 -18.37
C GLY A 19 -32.75 16.72 -19.19
N LYS A 20 -33.89 16.56 -18.51
CA LYS A 20 -35.21 16.86 -19.09
C LYS A 20 -35.94 17.82 -18.18
N ALA A 21 -36.26 18.97 -18.76
CA ALA A 21 -37.12 20.00 -18.21
C ALA A 21 -38.56 19.46 -18.08
N ASP A 22 -39.24 19.85 -17.00
CA ASP A 22 -40.69 20.00 -17.02
C ASP A 22 -41.12 21.17 -16.12
N ASN A 23 -41.85 22.09 -16.74
CA ASN A 23 -42.60 23.18 -16.14
C ASN A 23 -43.85 22.61 -15.46
N ASN A 24 -44.09 22.93 -14.19
CA ASN A 24 -45.42 23.38 -13.76
C ASN A 24 -45.39 23.99 -12.35
N GLN A 25 -45.79 25.26 -12.29
CA GLN A 25 -46.27 25.92 -11.08
C GLN A 25 -47.72 25.49 -10.83
N GLN A 26 -48.08 25.14 -9.59
CA GLN A 26 -49.17 25.81 -8.84
C GLN A 26 -49.35 25.21 -7.42
N GLN A 27 -49.30 26.12 -6.44
CA GLN A 27 -50.07 26.21 -5.19
C GLN A 27 -50.55 24.92 -4.48
N GLN A 28 -50.14 24.76 -3.22
CA GLN A 28 -51.04 25.00 -2.08
C GLN A 28 -50.28 25.10 -0.74
N GLN A 29 -50.60 26.16 -0.01
CA GLN A 29 -50.26 26.39 1.38
C GLN A 29 -51.03 25.43 2.29
N GLN A 30 -50.38 24.93 3.35
CA GLN A 30 -51.04 24.80 4.64
C GLN A 30 -50.03 24.84 5.79
N GLN A 31 -50.32 25.77 6.70
CA GLN A 31 -49.65 26.05 7.97
C GLN A 31 -49.76 24.86 8.93
N HIS A 32 -48.77 24.67 9.81
CA HIS A 32 -49.04 24.39 11.22
C HIS A 32 -47.97 25.05 12.11
N GLN A 33 -48.48 25.70 13.15
CA GLN A 33 -47.84 26.66 14.03
C GLN A 33 -47.12 25.97 15.20
N GLN A 34 -46.00 26.55 15.63
CA GLN A 34 -45.44 26.37 16.98
C GLN A 34 -46.02 27.44 17.92
N PRO A 35 -46.31 27.12 19.19
CA PRO A 35 -46.66 28.13 20.18
C PRO A 35 -45.42 28.66 20.92
N GLN A 36 -45.34 30.00 21.03
CA GLN A 36 -44.48 30.73 21.96
C GLN A 36 -45.28 31.15 23.21
N SER A 37 -44.60 31.24 24.35
CA SER A 37 -44.98 32.04 25.52
C SER A 37 -43.70 32.72 26.07
N ALA A 38 -43.51 34.05 25.98
CA ALA A 38 -44.07 35.16 26.79
C ALA A 38 -43.58 35.16 28.26
N TRP A 39 -43.07 36.22 28.91
CA TRP A 39 -42.79 37.65 28.66
C TRP A 39 -41.92 38.18 29.84
N GLN A 40 -41.25 39.33 29.64
CA GLN A 40 -41.25 40.55 30.49
C GLN A 40 -39.87 41.18 30.79
N GLN A 41 -39.73 42.45 30.40
CA GLN A 41 -38.79 43.44 30.93
C GLN A 41 -39.58 44.64 31.47
N PRO A 42 -39.08 45.38 32.48
CA PRO A 42 -39.58 46.69 32.84
C PRO A 42 -38.73 47.85 32.25
N PRO A 43 -39.27 49.08 32.20
CA PRO A 43 -38.77 50.18 31.37
C PRO A 43 -38.11 51.32 32.17
N GLY A 44 -37.31 52.15 31.48
CA GLY A 44 -37.26 53.58 31.79
C GLY A 44 -35.89 54.27 31.76
N ALA A 45 -35.83 55.30 30.91
CA ALA A 45 -35.19 56.60 31.13
C ALA A 45 -33.87 56.94 30.42
N THR A 46 -33.78 58.23 30.13
CA THR A 46 -33.18 58.94 29.00
C THR A 46 -31.78 59.51 29.26
N HIS A 47 -31.07 59.70 28.14
CA HIS A 47 -30.24 60.87 27.78
C HIS A 47 -28.77 61.02 28.21
N GLN A 48 -28.01 61.32 27.15
CA GLN A 48 -26.87 62.24 27.03
C GLN A 48 -25.48 61.76 27.46
N TYR A 49 -24.63 61.62 26.43
CA TYR A 49 -23.18 61.51 26.52
C TYR A 49 -22.55 62.88 26.84
N PRO A 50 -21.65 62.95 27.84
CA PRO A 50 -20.51 63.84 27.84
C PRO A 50 -19.20 63.06 27.55
N PRO A 51 -18.13 63.74 27.15
CA PRO A 51 -17.01 63.14 26.43
C PRO A 51 -15.99 62.43 27.33
N ALA A 52 -15.22 61.57 26.67
CA ALA A 52 -14.27 60.60 27.18
C ALA A 52 -13.34 61.08 28.31
N GLN A 53 -13.27 60.28 29.37
CA GLN A 53 -12.14 60.21 30.30
C GLN A 53 -11.65 58.76 30.38
N HIS A 54 -10.36 58.58 30.12
CA HIS A 54 -9.67 57.31 30.29
C HIS A 54 -9.70 56.87 31.76
N HIS A 55 -10.29 55.71 32.03
CA HIS A 55 -10.07 54.95 33.24
C HIS A 55 -9.55 53.54 32.91
N PRO A 56 -8.65 52.98 33.74
CA PRO A 56 -7.96 51.72 33.47
C PRO A 56 -8.91 50.53 33.67
N SER A 57 -8.72 49.48 32.87
CA SER A 57 -9.48 48.23 32.94
C SER A 57 -9.36 47.53 34.31
N PRO A 58 -10.40 46.82 34.78
CA PRO A 58 -10.34 46.05 36.01
C PRO A 58 -9.46 44.80 35.86
N PRO A 59 -8.87 44.25 36.95
CA PRO A 59 -7.97 43.12 36.87
C PRO A 59 -8.73 41.83 36.56
N THR A 60 -8.31 41.12 35.50
CA THR A 60 -8.70 39.73 35.26
C THR A 60 -8.06 38.85 36.34
N HIS A 61 -8.89 38.31 37.23
CA HIS A 61 -8.47 37.23 38.11
C HIS A 61 -8.21 35.96 37.27
N HIS A 62 -7.01 35.82 36.74
CA HIS A 62 -6.51 34.54 36.24
C HIS A 62 -6.24 33.64 37.44
N LYS A 63 -6.91 32.47 37.51
CA LYS A 63 -6.43 31.40 38.38
C LYS A 63 -5.02 31.04 37.90
N PRO A 64 -3.99 31.07 38.76
CA PRO A 64 -2.65 30.68 38.35
C PRO A 64 -2.66 29.20 37.95
N SER A 65 -2.03 28.89 36.82
CA SER A 65 -1.84 27.51 36.36
C SER A 65 -0.97 26.75 37.37
N LYS A 66 -1.35 25.51 37.68
CA LYS A 66 -0.55 24.63 38.55
C LYS A 66 0.83 24.39 37.93
N PRO A 67 1.92 24.32 38.73
CA PRO A 67 3.25 23.95 38.23
C PRO A 67 3.23 22.60 37.51
N TYR A 68 3.98 22.48 36.43
CA TYR A 68 4.01 21.30 35.55
C TYR A 68 4.29 19.98 36.29
N HIS A 69 5.12 19.98 37.33
CA HIS A 69 5.40 18.78 38.13
C HIS A 69 4.17 18.28 38.91
N ALA A 70 3.36 19.17 39.47
CA ALA A 70 2.12 18.78 40.16
C ALA A 70 1.09 18.19 39.18
N ARG A 71 1.06 18.67 37.93
CA ARG A 71 0.19 18.12 36.87
C ARG A 71 0.59 16.71 36.42
N ILE A 72 1.88 16.38 36.40
CA ILE A 72 2.34 15.00 36.10
C ILE A 72 1.82 14.03 37.16
N ASP A 73 1.91 14.40 38.44
CA ASP A 73 1.42 13.57 39.54
C ASP A 73 -0.10 13.42 39.50
N ASP A 74 -0.85 14.50 39.22
CA ASP A 74 -2.30 14.48 39.03
C ASP A 74 -2.71 13.58 37.83
N ASN A 75 -1.99 13.67 36.70
CA ASN A 75 -2.24 12.85 35.50
C ASN A 75 -1.93 11.37 35.73
N ALA A 76 -0.87 11.05 36.48
CA ALA A 76 -0.54 9.68 36.87
C ALA A 76 -1.59 9.11 37.82
N GLN A 77 -2.09 9.90 38.77
CA GLN A 77 -3.21 9.52 39.66
C GLN A 77 -4.52 9.33 38.89
N ALA A 78 -4.82 10.18 37.91
CA ALA A 78 -6.00 10.06 37.06
C ALA A 78 -5.96 8.79 36.21
N GLN A 79 -4.80 8.44 35.65
CA GLN A 79 -4.62 7.17 34.93
C GLN A 79 -4.65 5.95 35.86
N ALA A 80 -4.21 6.09 37.11
CA ALA A 80 -4.30 5.03 38.12
C ALA A 80 -5.70 4.92 38.75
N ASN A 81 -6.65 5.80 38.39
CA ASN A 81 -7.96 5.82 39.00
C ASN A 81 -8.73 4.51 38.75
N PRO A 82 -9.31 3.88 39.79
CA PRO A 82 -10.04 2.62 39.64
C PRO A 82 -11.19 2.66 38.63
N HIS A 83 -11.90 3.78 38.55
CA HIS A 83 -13.01 3.96 37.61
C HIS A 83 -12.53 3.97 36.15
N TYR A 84 -11.46 4.72 35.86
CA TYR A 84 -10.84 4.73 34.52
C TYR A 84 -10.30 3.35 34.13
N GLN A 85 -9.59 2.70 35.06
CA GLN A 85 -9.06 1.34 34.85
C GLN A 85 -10.18 0.34 34.60
N GLN A 86 -11.32 0.48 35.30
CA GLN A 86 -12.50 -0.36 35.09
C GLN A 86 -13.12 -0.15 33.71
N LEU A 87 -13.27 1.10 33.25
CA LEU A 87 -13.79 1.39 31.91
C LEU A 87 -12.87 0.83 30.81
N ARG A 88 -11.54 0.96 30.96
CA ARG A 88 -10.56 0.37 30.04
C ARG A 88 -10.49 -1.15 30.13
N SER A 89 -10.72 -1.76 31.31
CA SER A 89 -10.87 -3.21 31.45
C SER A 89 -12.11 -3.70 30.71
N ARG A 90 -13.26 -3.06 30.93
CA ARG A 90 -14.51 -3.38 30.26
C ARG A 90 -14.40 -3.27 28.74
N ALA A 91 -13.73 -2.24 28.24
CA ALA A 91 -13.46 -2.10 26.81
C ALA A 91 -12.61 -3.27 26.26
N ARG A 92 -11.57 -3.69 26.99
CA ARG A 92 -10.73 -4.85 26.60
C ARG A 92 -11.53 -6.15 26.62
N GLU A 93 -12.28 -6.40 27.68
CA GLU A 93 -13.12 -7.61 27.83
C GLU A 93 -14.18 -7.69 26.72
N ALA A 94 -14.83 -6.56 26.38
CA ALA A 94 -15.76 -6.48 25.27
C ALA A 94 -15.05 -6.68 23.91
N GLY A 95 -13.84 -6.17 23.74
CA GLY A 95 -13.01 -6.42 22.56
C GLY A 95 -12.65 -7.91 22.39
N ASP A 96 -12.28 -8.58 23.48
CA ASP A 96 -11.97 -10.02 23.48
C ASP A 96 -13.23 -10.85 23.22
N ALA A 97 -14.37 -10.47 23.80
CA ALA A 97 -15.65 -11.11 23.54
C ALA A 97 -16.13 -10.91 22.09
N MET A 98 -15.91 -9.71 21.52
CA MET A 98 -16.15 -9.42 20.11
C MET A 98 -15.33 -10.35 19.21
N ALA A 99 -14.03 -10.51 19.48
CA ALA A 99 -13.16 -11.40 18.72
C ALA A 99 -13.66 -12.86 18.76
N ARG A 100 -13.91 -13.39 19.97
CA ARG A 100 -14.45 -14.76 20.15
C ARG A 100 -15.78 -14.97 19.42
N ALA A 101 -16.69 -14.01 19.47
CA ALA A 101 -17.99 -14.10 18.83
C ALA A 101 -17.87 -14.10 17.29
N PHE A 102 -16.96 -13.32 16.72
CA PHE A 102 -16.71 -13.35 15.27
C PHE A 102 -16.00 -14.64 14.82
N ASP A 103 -15.05 -15.14 15.61
CA ASP A 103 -14.40 -16.43 15.33
C ASP A 103 -15.41 -17.58 15.36
N ALA A 104 -16.23 -17.65 16.43
CA ALA A 104 -17.29 -18.65 16.55
C ALA A 104 -18.36 -18.50 15.45
N SER A 105 -18.66 -17.26 15.01
CA SER A 105 -19.57 -17.01 13.88
C SER A 105 -19.03 -17.57 12.56
N GLN A 106 -17.72 -17.45 12.32
CA GLN A 106 -17.05 -18.03 11.16
C GLN A 106 -17.03 -19.55 11.23
N GLU A 107 -16.76 -20.14 12.39
CA GLU A 107 -16.82 -21.60 12.57
C GLU A 107 -18.22 -22.17 12.34
N ALA A 108 -19.25 -21.52 12.88
CA ALA A 108 -20.64 -21.93 12.66
C ALA A 108 -21.03 -21.85 11.18
N TYR A 109 -20.55 -20.83 10.45
CA TYR A 109 -20.73 -20.71 9.01
C TYR A 109 -20.07 -21.86 8.25
N GLN A 110 -18.84 -22.23 8.63
CA GLN A 110 -18.08 -23.32 8.02
C GLN A 110 -18.74 -24.70 8.25
N ARG A 111 -19.44 -24.89 9.38
CA ARG A 111 -20.22 -26.10 9.68
C ARG A 111 -21.60 -26.13 9.00
N GLY A 112 -21.95 -25.11 8.21
CA GLY A 112 -23.24 -25.01 7.52
C GLY A 112 -24.40 -24.54 8.40
N ASP A 113 -24.13 -24.14 9.65
CA ASP A 113 -25.14 -23.61 10.57
C ASP A 113 -25.24 -22.08 10.43
N GLY A 114 -25.96 -21.67 9.37
CA GLY A 114 -26.15 -20.25 9.05
C GLY A 114 -26.95 -19.48 10.11
N ALA A 115 -27.87 -20.16 10.82
CA ALA A 115 -28.65 -19.56 11.90
C ALA A 115 -27.73 -19.20 13.08
N LYS A 116 -26.90 -20.16 13.52
CA LYS A 116 -25.94 -19.93 14.61
C LYS A 116 -24.86 -18.94 14.24
N SER A 117 -24.37 -18.98 12.99
CA SER A 117 -23.42 -17.98 12.48
C SER A 117 -23.98 -16.56 12.56
N LYS A 118 -25.24 -16.36 12.15
CA LYS A 118 -25.89 -15.05 12.20
C LYS A 118 -26.09 -14.56 13.63
N GLU A 119 -26.48 -15.46 14.55
CA GLU A 119 -26.63 -15.17 15.98
C GLU A 119 -25.31 -14.67 16.58
N LEU A 120 -24.22 -15.41 16.38
CA LEU A 120 -22.87 -15.08 16.87
C LEU A 120 -22.30 -13.82 16.21
N SER A 121 -22.62 -13.58 14.93
CA SER A 121 -22.24 -12.33 14.25
C SER A 121 -22.93 -11.11 14.88
N ASN A 122 -24.22 -11.25 15.21
CA ASN A 122 -24.96 -10.19 15.90
C ASN A 122 -24.43 -9.99 17.34
N GLU A 123 -24.00 -11.06 18.00
CA GLU A 123 -23.30 -11.00 19.29
C GLU A 123 -21.98 -10.24 19.21
N GLY A 124 -21.13 -10.56 18.23
CA GLY A 124 -19.88 -9.83 17.98
C GLY A 124 -20.14 -8.33 17.73
N LYS A 125 -21.20 -7.98 17.00
CA LYS A 125 -21.60 -6.57 16.82
C LYS A 125 -22.05 -5.90 18.11
N ARG A 126 -22.73 -6.60 19.02
CA ARG A 126 -23.10 -6.06 20.35
C ARG A 126 -21.85 -5.78 21.18
N HIS A 127 -20.91 -6.71 21.22
CA HIS A 127 -19.63 -6.52 21.94
C HIS A 127 -18.78 -5.42 21.33
N LYS A 128 -18.77 -5.27 20.00
CA LYS A 128 -18.14 -4.12 19.32
C LYS A 128 -18.73 -2.80 19.80
N ALA A 129 -20.05 -2.68 19.82
CA ALA A 129 -20.73 -1.46 20.26
C ALA A 129 -20.48 -1.16 21.76
N GLU A 130 -20.38 -2.18 22.59
CA GLU A 130 -20.02 -2.04 24.02
C GLU A 130 -18.55 -1.63 24.22
N MET A 131 -17.63 -2.20 23.45
CA MET A 131 -16.22 -1.81 23.44
C MET A 131 -16.07 -0.34 23.04
N GLU A 132 -16.71 0.08 21.95
CA GLU A 132 -16.68 1.47 21.47
C GLU A 132 -17.28 2.43 22.50
N ARG A 133 -18.41 2.06 23.13
CA ARG A 133 -19.02 2.84 24.20
C ARG A 133 -18.10 2.97 25.42
N SER A 134 -17.51 1.87 25.89
CA SER A 134 -16.64 1.86 27.07
C SER A 134 -15.33 2.63 26.83
N ASN A 135 -14.75 2.52 25.63
CA ASN A 135 -13.60 3.35 25.23
C ASN A 135 -13.97 4.82 25.18
N LYS A 136 -15.14 5.17 24.64
CA LYS A 136 -15.63 6.55 24.62
C LYS A 136 -15.84 7.10 26.04
N GLU A 137 -16.50 6.35 26.92
CA GLU A 137 -16.69 6.74 28.32
C GLU A 137 -15.33 6.91 29.04
N ALA A 138 -14.38 6.01 28.83
CA ALA A 138 -13.03 6.10 29.39
C ALA A 138 -12.30 7.36 28.90
N SER A 139 -12.34 7.60 27.58
CA SER A 139 -11.75 8.76 26.91
C SER A 139 -12.36 10.06 27.42
N ASP A 140 -13.70 10.14 27.48
CA ASP A 140 -14.41 11.34 27.93
C ASP A 140 -14.11 11.64 29.40
N TRP A 141 -14.08 10.60 30.25
CA TRP A 141 -13.77 10.75 31.67
C TRP A 141 -12.32 11.22 31.89
N ILE A 142 -11.33 10.56 31.29
CA ILE A 142 -9.92 10.93 31.52
C ILE A 142 -9.63 12.32 30.96
N PHE A 143 -10.20 12.65 29.80
CA PHE A 143 -10.07 13.98 29.19
C PHE A 143 -10.61 15.06 30.12
N GLN A 144 -11.79 14.86 30.72
CA GLN A 144 -12.34 15.80 31.70
C GLN A 144 -11.42 15.97 32.91
N GLN A 145 -10.91 14.86 33.47
CA GLN A 145 -10.05 14.90 34.66
C GLN A 145 -8.75 15.66 34.43
N VAL A 146 -8.02 15.35 33.34
CA VAL A 146 -6.71 15.98 33.06
C VAL A 146 -6.85 17.44 32.63
N ASN A 147 -8.04 17.85 32.15
CA ASN A 147 -8.31 19.24 31.76
C ASN A 147 -9.01 20.09 32.85
N LEU A 148 -9.29 19.57 34.05
CA LEU A 148 -9.97 20.32 35.13
C LEU A 148 -9.27 21.64 35.50
N ASP A 149 -7.94 21.63 35.51
CA ASP A 149 -7.08 22.77 35.89
C ASP A 149 -6.29 23.33 34.68
N SER A 150 -6.75 23.05 33.45
CA SER A 150 -6.13 23.58 32.22
C SER A 150 -6.49 25.06 32.02
N ALA A 151 -5.55 25.84 31.49
CA ALA A 151 -5.81 27.21 31.10
C ALA A 151 -6.74 27.26 29.87
N PRO A 152 -7.44 28.38 29.61
CA PRO A 152 -8.36 28.48 28.46
C PRO A 152 -7.71 28.22 27.09
N ASP A 153 -6.41 28.49 26.96
CA ASP A 153 -5.61 28.26 25.76
C ASP A 153 -4.81 26.95 25.80
N GLU A 154 -5.15 26.03 26.71
CA GLU A 154 -4.42 24.79 26.96
C GLU A 154 -5.31 23.55 26.77
N LEU A 155 -4.77 22.51 26.12
CA LEU A 155 -5.42 21.24 25.88
C LEU A 155 -4.52 20.09 26.33
N ASP A 156 -4.90 19.39 27.41
CA ASP A 156 -4.18 18.21 27.88
C ASP A 156 -4.75 16.92 27.29
N LEU A 157 -3.90 16.12 26.63
CA LEU A 157 -4.26 14.86 25.97
C LEU A 157 -3.76 13.62 26.73
N HIS A 158 -3.23 13.77 27.95
CA HIS A 158 -2.72 12.64 28.72
C HIS A 158 -3.79 11.57 28.98
N GLY A 159 -3.38 10.31 28.86
CA GLY A 159 -4.25 9.16 29.09
C GLY A 159 -5.17 8.82 27.91
N LEU A 160 -5.19 9.62 26.85
CA LEU A 160 -5.92 9.31 25.61
C LEU A 160 -5.13 8.38 24.68
N TYR A 161 -5.85 7.57 23.92
CA TYR A 161 -5.30 6.85 22.77
C TYR A 161 -5.22 7.78 21.56
N VAL A 162 -4.37 7.43 20.58
CA VAL A 162 -4.05 8.31 19.42
C VAL A 162 -5.30 8.81 18.70
N LYS A 163 -6.25 7.92 18.39
CA LYS A 163 -7.50 8.31 17.71
C LYS A 163 -8.34 9.29 18.54
N GLU A 164 -8.46 9.04 19.84
CA GLU A 164 -9.19 9.90 20.78
C GLU A 164 -8.54 11.29 20.89
N ALA A 165 -7.20 11.32 20.94
CA ALA A 165 -6.42 12.55 21.01
C ALA A 165 -6.55 13.41 19.75
N ILE A 166 -6.60 12.80 18.57
CA ILE A 166 -6.83 13.50 17.29
C ILE A 166 -8.21 14.15 17.29
N GLU A 167 -9.27 13.39 17.60
CA GLU A 167 -10.66 13.90 17.62
C GLU A 167 -10.81 15.08 18.59
N ARG A 168 -10.19 15.01 19.78
CA ARG A 168 -10.19 16.10 20.77
C ARG A 168 -9.41 17.33 20.32
N THR A 169 -8.29 17.11 19.63
CA THR A 169 -7.47 18.19 19.10
C THR A 169 -8.16 18.93 17.97
N GLU A 170 -8.79 18.24 17.03
CA GLU A 170 -9.55 18.85 15.93
C GLU A 170 -10.69 19.74 16.48
N ALA A 171 -11.44 19.25 17.47
CA ALA A 171 -12.52 20.01 18.09
C ALA A 171 -12.02 21.26 18.85
N ALA A 172 -10.90 21.13 19.58
CA ALA A 172 -10.32 22.22 20.34
C ALA A 172 -9.72 23.32 19.44
N VAL A 173 -9.02 22.93 18.38
CA VAL A 173 -8.49 23.85 17.38
C VAL A 173 -9.61 24.62 16.69
N GLN A 174 -10.68 23.94 16.28
CA GLN A 174 -11.85 24.60 15.68
C GLN A 174 -12.47 25.61 16.65
N THR A 175 -12.67 25.22 17.92
CA THR A 175 -13.25 26.11 18.94
C THR A 175 -12.37 27.34 19.18
N ALA A 176 -11.05 27.16 19.27
CA ALA A 176 -10.11 28.26 19.48
C ALA A 176 -10.06 29.20 18.27
N GLN A 177 -10.16 28.67 17.04
CA GLN A 177 -10.29 29.47 15.83
C GLN A 177 -11.60 30.27 15.80
N ASP A 178 -12.72 29.66 16.21
CA ASP A 178 -14.02 30.33 16.27
C ASP A 178 -14.04 31.46 17.31
N HIS A 179 -13.30 31.30 18.42
CA HIS A 179 -13.10 32.35 19.43
C HIS A 179 -12.11 33.44 18.99
N GLY A 180 -11.36 33.22 17.92
CA GLY A 180 -10.34 34.16 17.43
C GLY A 180 -9.01 34.12 18.20
N ASP A 181 -8.77 33.02 18.92
CA ASP A 181 -7.52 32.82 19.66
C ASP A 181 -6.33 32.81 18.69
N GLN A 182 -5.20 33.35 19.13
CA GLN A 182 -4.00 33.43 18.29
C GLN A 182 -3.16 32.16 18.35
N GLN A 183 -3.31 31.38 19.42
CA GLN A 183 -2.59 30.13 19.64
C GLN A 183 -3.35 29.20 20.59
N ILE A 184 -3.03 27.91 20.54
CA ILE A 184 -3.43 26.89 21.53
C ILE A 184 -2.21 26.04 21.91
N ARG A 185 -2.09 25.69 23.19
CA ARG A 185 -1.01 24.89 23.76
C ARG A 185 -1.51 23.47 24.00
N ILE A 186 -0.98 22.50 23.26
CA ILE A 186 -1.39 21.09 23.33
C ILE A 186 -0.35 20.29 24.12
N ILE A 187 -0.78 19.68 25.22
CA ILE A 187 0.07 18.81 26.04
C ILE A 187 -0.06 17.37 25.55
N VAL A 188 1.01 16.88 24.92
CA VAL A 188 1.11 15.53 24.34
C VAL A 188 1.91 14.55 25.20
N GLY A 189 2.55 15.07 26.26
CA GLY A 189 3.37 14.30 27.20
C GLY A 189 4.78 13.97 26.68
N LYS A 190 5.68 13.63 27.61
CA LYS A 190 7.09 13.29 27.29
C LYS A 190 7.32 11.79 27.00
N GLY A 191 6.29 10.95 27.10
CA GLY A 191 6.40 9.50 26.87
C GLY A 191 7.03 8.70 28.01
N LEU A 192 7.22 9.26 29.20
CA LEU A 192 7.94 8.64 30.33
C LEU A 192 7.24 7.40 30.92
N HIS A 193 5.96 7.17 30.63
CA HIS A 193 5.15 6.08 31.18
C HIS A 193 4.50 5.17 30.12
N SER A 194 4.81 5.34 28.83
CA SER A 194 4.34 4.44 27.78
C SER A 194 5.20 3.17 27.72
N GLN A 195 4.62 2.01 27.38
CA GLN A 195 5.42 0.80 27.16
C GLN A 195 6.45 1.07 26.06
N GLY A 196 7.74 0.99 26.42
CA GLY A 196 8.87 1.25 25.53
C GLY A 196 9.38 2.70 25.50
N HIS A 197 8.89 3.61 26.36
CA HIS A 197 9.31 5.03 26.43
C HIS A 197 9.14 5.84 25.13
N VAL A 198 8.29 5.39 24.20
CA VAL A 198 8.01 6.09 22.93
C VAL A 198 6.75 6.94 23.09
N ALA A 199 6.86 8.25 22.87
CA ALA A 199 5.71 9.16 22.85
C ALA A 199 4.92 8.95 21.55
N LYS A 200 3.74 8.31 21.62
CA LYS A 200 2.89 8.02 20.45
C LYS A 200 1.95 9.18 20.07
N LEU A 201 1.63 10.06 21.01
CA LEU A 201 0.71 11.19 20.79
C LEU A 201 1.38 12.35 20.05
N LYS A 202 2.60 12.72 20.46
CA LYS A 202 3.37 13.80 19.84
C LYS A 202 3.49 13.68 18.31
N PRO A 203 3.97 12.57 17.72
CA PRO A 203 4.08 12.46 16.27
C PRO A 203 2.72 12.52 15.57
N ALA A 204 1.66 11.95 16.16
CA ALA A 204 0.32 11.96 15.59
C ALA A 204 -0.31 13.37 15.58
N ILE A 205 -0.06 14.17 16.63
CA ILE A 205 -0.54 15.55 16.69
C ILE A 205 0.33 16.47 15.80
N GLU A 206 1.64 16.25 15.70
CA GLU A 206 2.50 16.97 14.75
C GLU A 206 2.04 16.73 13.30
N GLU A 207 1.75 15.49 12.93
CA GLU A 207 1.17 15.11 11.63
C GLU A 207 -0.20 15.79 11.40
N LEU A 208 -1.04 15.85 12.43
CA LEU A 208 -2.32 16.56 12.37
C LEU A 208 -2.15 18.07 12.11
N MET A 209 -1.18 18.72 12.76
CA MET A 209 -0.93 20.16 12.54
C MET A 209 -0.46 20.44 11.11
N VAL A 210 0.37 19.56 10.55
CA VAL A 210 0.78 19.61 9.13
C VAL A 210 -0.43 19.48 8.21
N LYS A 211 -1.33 18.52 8.48
CA LYS A 211 -2.58 18.33 7.72
C LYS A 211 -3.46 19.58 7.69
N TYR A 212 -3.56 20.30 8.81
CA TYR A 212 -4.36 21.53 8.92
C TYR A 212 -3.60 22.81 8.53
N GLN A 213 -2.34 22.69 8.08
CA GLN A 213 -1.46 23.82 7.75
C GLN A 213 -1.30 24.82 8.91
N LEU A 214 -1.35 24.33 10.15
CA LEU A 214 -1.14 25.13 11.34
C LEU A 214 0.33 25.06 11.74
N ASN A 215 0.91 26.23 12.04
CA ASN A 215 2.30 26.29 12.49
C ASN A 215 2.37 25.82 13.95
N ALA A 216 2.98 24.65 14.16
CA ALA A 216 3.17 24.08 15.48
C ALA A 216 4.65 23.89 15.78
N HIS A 217 5.08 24.29 16.97
CA HIS A 217 6.44 24.06 17.45
C HIS A 217 6.43 23.57 18.89
N VAL A 218 7.47 22.84 19.26
CA VAL A 218 7.65 22.34 20.63
C VAL A 218 7.99 23.51 21.55
N ASP A 219 7.38 23.55 22.73
CA ASP A 219 7.73 24.54 23.75
C ASP A 219 9.21 24.36 24.17
N PRO A 220 10.05 25.43 24.07
CA PRO A 220 11.48 25.35 24.41
C PRO A 220 11.75 24.91 25.85
N GLU A 221 10.86 25.26 26.79
CA GLU A 221 10.98 24.94 28.21
C GLU A 221 10.34 23.58 28.54
N ASN A 222 9.55 23.01 27.61
CA ASN A 222 8.84 21.77 27.83
C ASN A 222 8.58 20.95 26.56
N THR A 223 9.44 19.95 26.34
CA THR A 223 9.39 19.07 25.16
C THR A 223 8.10 18.25 24.98
N GLY A 224 7.25 18.19 26.01
CA GLY A 224 5.94 17.52 26.01
C GLY A 224 4.75 18.45 25.69
N VAL A 225 5.00 19.70 25.29
CA VAL A 225 3.98 20.69 24.90
C VAL A 225 4.25 21.18 23.48
N LEU A 226 3.19 21.25 22.67
CA LEU A 226 3.18 21.83 21.33
C LEU A 226 2.42 23.14 21.36
N ILE A 227 3.03 24.22 20.87
CA ILE A 227 2.40 25.53 20.71
C ILE A 227 1.96 25.65 19.25
N VAL A 228 0.65 25.75 19.03
CA VAL A 228 0.02 25.82 17.71
C VAL A 228 -0.47 27.23 17.47
N GLN A 229 -0.02 27.88 16.39
CA GLN A 229 -0.48 29.21 15.99
C GLN A 229 -1.72 29.10 15.10
N LEU A 230 -2.76 29.87 15.44
CA LEU A 230 -4.07 29.85 14.77
C LEU A 230 -4.26 31.08 13.85
N GLY A 231 -3.38 32.08 13.92
CA GLY A 231 -3.46 33.36 13.21
C GLY A 231 -2.97 33.33 11.75
N GLY A 232 -3.74 32.77 10.83
CA GLY A 232 -3.56 32.92 9.38
C GLY A 232 -4.85 33.37 8.68
N ARG A 233 -4.86 34.56 8.07
CA ARG A 233 -6.04 35.16 7.40
C ARG A 233 -6.60 34.27 6.26
N GLY A 234 -7.78 33.69 6.48
CA GLY A 234 -8.74 33.20 5.49
C GLY A 234 -10.16 33.65 5.89
N GLN A 235 -11.03 33.91 4.93
CA GLN A 235 -12.25 34.74 5.03
C GLN A 235 -13.32 34.34 6.06
N ARG A 236 -14.07 35.36 6.52
CA ARG A 236 -15.24 35.31 7.43
C ARG A 236 -16.31 34.31 7.00
N GLY A 237 -16.95 33.73 8.03
CA GLY A 237 -17.88 32.60 7.99
C GLY A 237 -19.12 32.77 7.11
N MET A 238 -19.49 31.64 6.51
CA MET A 238 -20.68 31.42 5.70
C MET A 238 -21.65 30.52 6.46
N ASP A 239 -22.94 30.80 6.36
CA ASP A 239 -24.05 30.09 7.02
C ASP A 239 -24.00 28.56 6.73
N PRO A 240 -24.02 27.68 7.75
CA PRO A 240 -23.97 26.22 7.58
C PRO A 240 -25.03 25.65 6.62
N ASN A 241 -26.20 26.30 6.49
CA ASN A 241 -27.25 25.86 5.56
C ASN A 241 -27.07 26.39 4.12
N GLU A 242 -26.16 27.35 3.92
CA GLU A 242 -25.68 27.77 2.60
C GLU A 242 -24.46 26.94 2.17
N VAL A 243 -23.62 26.51 3.11
CA VAL A 243 -22.48 25.59 2.90
C VAL A 243 -22.94 24.24 2.36
N THR A 244 -23.99 23.62 2.92
CA THR A 244 -24.49 22.33 2.40
C THR A 244 -25.07 22.47 0.98
N ARG A 245 -25.75 23.59 0.68
CA ARG A 245 -26.30 23.86 -0.66
C ARG A 245 -25.25 24.27 -1.69
N ARG A 246 -24.13 24.82 -1.24
CA ARG A 246 -22.94 25.09 -2.08
C ARG A 246 -22.06 23.88 -2.24
N LEU A 247 -21.87 23.02 -1.23
CA LEU A 247 -21.11 21.78 -1.36
C LEU A 247 -21.71 20.85 -2.44
N GLU A 248 -23.03 20.80 -2.57
CA GLU A 248 -23.70 20.03 -3.63
C GLU A 248 -23.61 20.68 -5.03
N ARG A 249 -23.22 21.94 -5.17
CA ARG A 249 -23.11 22.66 -6.47
C ARG A 249 -21.68 23.10 -6.84
N ASP A 250 -20.82 23.30 -5.85
CA ASP A 250 -19.42 23.73 -5.99
C ASP A 250 -18.47 22.54 -6.19
N ASP A 251 -18.84 21.31 -5.80
CA ASP A 251 -18.01 20.12 -6.05
C ASP A 251 -17.87 19.82 -7.55
N GLU A 252 -18.83 20.20 -8.40
CA GLU A 252 -18.68 20.05 -9.86
C GLU A 252 -17.85 21.20 -10.48
N GLN A 253 -17.99 22.44 -9.98
CA GLN A 253 -17.35 23.62 -10.61
C GLN A 253 -15.96 23.96 -10.06
N HIS A 254 -15.67 23.77 -8.76
CA HIS A 254 -14.34 23.99 -8.18
C HIS A 254 -13.35 22.87 -8.54
N VAL A 255 -13.82 21.63 -8.73
CA VAL A 255 -12.98 20.48 -9.13
C VAL A 255 -12.43 20.67 -10.54
N GLN A 256 -13.24 21.23 -11.44
CA GLN A 256 -12.79 21.57 -12.78
C GLN A 256 -11.76 22.71 -12.77
N GLN A 257 -11.87 23.69 -11.85
CA GLN A 257 -10.89 24.77 -11.71
C GLN A 257 -9.53 24.34 -11.12
N LYS A 258 -9.48 23.47 -10.10
CA LYS A 258 -8.20 22.95 -9.54
C LYS A 258 -7.49 22.00 -10.50
N GLY A 259 -8.22 21.10 -11.15
CA GLY A 259 -7.68 20.27 -12.24
C GLY A 259 -7.14 21.13 -13.39
N THR A 260 -7.84 22.22 -13.72
CA THR A 260 -7.38 23.19 -14.73
C THR A 260 -6.17 24.01 -14.28
N ALA A 261 -6.02 24.35 -13.00
CA ALA A 261 -4.87 25.07 -12.47
C ALA A 261 -3.61 24.20 -12.38
N GLN A 262 -3.72 22.95 -11.93
CA GLN A 262 -2.63 21.97 -11.93
C GLN A 262 -2.22 21.62 -13.37
N LYS A 263 -3.19 21.41 -14.27
CA LYS A 263 -2.96 21.25 -15.71
C LYS A 263 -2.27 22.47 -16.33
N ARG A 264 -2.67 23.70 -15.99
CA ARG A 264 -2.01 24.94 -16.44
C ARG A 264 -0.58 25.06 -15.88
N LYS A 265 -0.33 24.66 -14.64
CA LYS A 265 1.02 24.62 -14.03
C LYS A 265 1.91 23.58 -14.73
N LEU A 266 1.39 22.39 -14.99
CA LEU A 266 2.09 21.33 -15.74
C LEU A 266 2.38 21.75 -17.19
N ILE A 267 1.43 22.41 -17.86
CA ILE A 267 1.61 22.98 -19.20
C ILE A 267 2.58 24.16 -19.17
N ALA A 268 2.63 24.97 -18.10
CA ALA A 268 3.57 26.08 -17.96
C ALA A 268 5.00 25.60 -17.62
N ASN A 269 5.13 24.52 -16.84
CA ASN A 269 6.40 23.85 -16.53
C ASN A 269 6.96 23.08 -17.74
N ARG A 270 6.14 22.86 -18.78
CA ARG A 270 6.59 22.43 -20.11
C ARG A 270 7.38 23.57 -20.73
N ASN A 271 8.65 23.74 -20.33
CA ASN A 271 9.60 24.56 -21.10
C ASN A 271 9.49 24.11 -22.57
N GLY A 272 9.19 25.05 -23.47
CA GLY A 272 8.65 24.83 -24.82
C GLY A 272 9.49 23.93 -25.74
N GLY A 273 9.51 22.63 -25.45
CA GLY A 273 10.35 21.60 -26.07
C GLY A 273 10.52 20.32 -25.23
N SER A 274 10.06 20.28 -23.98
CA SER A 274 10.19 19.08 -23.12
C SER A 274 9.16 18.00 -23.45
N ILE A 275 9.59 16.73 -23.46
CA ILE A 275 8.74 15.54 -23.63
C ILE A 275 8.11 15.18 -22.28
N VAL A 276 6.78 15.09 -22.22
CA VAL A 276 6.07 14.66 -21.01
C VAL A 276 5.89 13.15 -21.03
N VAL A 277 6.51 12.46 -20.06
CA VAL A 277 6.37 11.01 -19.88
C VAL A 277 5.45 10.73 -18.70
N GLY A 278 4.30 10.13 -18.98
CA GLY A 278 3.30 9.78 -17.99
C GLY A 278 3.44 8.33 -17.54
N PHE A 279 3.84 8.12 -16.28
CA PHE A 279 3.90 6.82 -15.62
C PHE A 279 2.61 6.52 -14.87
N PHE A 280 1.89 5.47 -15.28
CA PHE A 280 0.68 5.04 -14.58
C PHE A 280 1.05 4.06 -13.46
N HIS A 281 0.92 4.52 -12.20
CA HIS A 281 1.30 3.75 -11.02
C HIS A 281 0.47 4.16 -9.78
N PRO A 282 -0.76 3.63 -9.62
CA PRO A 282 -1.69 4.03 -8.56
C PRO A 282 -1.20 3.84 -7.10
N TYR A 283 -0.15 3.04 -6.87
CA TYR A 283 0.40 2.72 -5.53
C TYR A 283 1.90 3.06 -5.42
N CYS A 284 2.33 4.22 -5.91
CA CYS A 284 3.74 4.57 -5.99
C CYS A 284 4.43 4.75 -4.61
N ASN A 285 3.65 4.92 -3.54
CA ASN A 285 4.13 5.19 -2.19
C ASN A 285 4.12 3.94 -1.26
N SER A 286 3.80 2.73 -1.75
CA SER A 286 3.67 1.54 -0.88
C SER A 286 5.01 0.89 -0.48
N GLY A 287 6.10 1.18 -1.19
CA GLY A 287 7.45 0.75 -0.84
C GLY A 287 7.80 -0.70 -1.23
N GLY A 288 7.06 -1.30 -2.17
CA GLY A 288 7.32 -2.62 -2.73
C GLY A 288 8.33 -2.64 -3.90
N GLY A 289 8.52 -3.83 -4.46
CA GLY A 289 9.46 -4.05 -5.57
C GLY A 289 9.00 -3.45 -6.91
N GLY A 290 7.70 -3.23 -7.11
CA GLY A 290 7.18 -2.60 -8.33
C GLY A 290 7.50 -1.11 -8.38
N GLU A 291 7.32 -0.45 -7.25
CA GLU A 291 7.66 0.95 -7.02
C GLU A 291 9.15 1.19 -7.24
N ARG A 292 10.01 0.24 -6.81
CA ARG A 292 11.45 0.33 -7.06
C ARG A 292 11.77 0.43 -8.56
N VAL A 293 11.08 -0.33 -9.41
CA VAL A 293 11.26 -0.26 -10.87
C VAL A 293 10.83 1.10 -11.40
N LEU A 294 9.66 1.61 -10.99
CA LEU A 294 9.19 2.96 -11.35
C LEU A 294 10.24 4.02 -11.02
N TRP A 295 10.74 4.02 -9.78
CA TRP A 295 11.64 5.06 -9.32
C TRP A 295 13.03 4.95 -9.94
N ALA A 296 13.54 3.74 -10.17
CA ALA A 296 14.80 3.55 -10.88
C ALA A 296 14.71 3.99 -12.35
N ALA A 297 13.59 3.71 -13.02
CA ALA A 297 13.31 4.18 -14.36
C ALA A 297 13.31 5.72 -14.43
N ILE A 298 12.58 6.39 -13.53
CA ILE A 298 12.53 7.85 -13.47
C ILE A 298 13.92 8.43 -13.17
N ALA A 299 14.64 7.87 -12.19
CA ALA A 299 15.98 8.33 -11.85
C ALA A 299 16.96 8.20 -13.04
N TYR A 300 16.89 7.10 -13.79
CA TYR A 300 17.63 6.93 -15.03
C TYR A 300 17.30 8.03 -16.05
N LEU A 301 16.01 8.30 -16.29
CA LEU A 301 15.57 9.32 -17.24
C LEU A 301 16.03 10.73 -16.81
N GLN A 302 15.94 11.06 -15.52
CA GLN A 302 16.39 12.35 -15.00
C GLN A 302 17.89 12.57 -15.21
N ARG A 303 18.71 11.53 -15.06
CA ARG A 303 20.17 11.61 -15.27
C ARG A 303 20.56 11.69 -16.74
N THR A 304 19.80 11.03 -17.62
CA THR A 304 20.18 10.83 -19.03
C THR A 304 19.43 11.71 -20.02
N ASN A 305 18.29 12.30 -19.62
CA ASN A 305 17.41 13.07 -20.49
C ASN A 305 16.92 14.37 -19.81
N SER A 306 17.70 15.44 -19.93
CA SER A 306 17.39 16.76 -19.35
C SER A 306 16.14 17.47 -19.91
N HIS A 307 15.57 16.95 -20.99
CA HIS A 307 14.38 17.48 -21.68
C HIS A 307 13.11 16.66 -21.40
N VAL A 308 13.15 15.75 -20.42
CA VAL A 308 12.00 14.92 -20.03
C VAL A 308 11.38 15.46 -18.75
N LEU A 309 10.07 15.69 -18.77
CA LEU A 309 9.26 15.91 -17.57
C LEU A 309 8.54 14.60 -17.23
N ASN A 310 8.88 14.00 -16.09
CA ASN A 310 8.25 12.78 -15.62
C ASN A 310 6.98 13.13 -14.84
N VAL A 311 5.86 12.47 -15.15
CA VAL A 311 4.59 12.66 -14.46
C VAL A 311 4.11 11.31 -13.95
N VAL A 312 3.85 11.19 -12.65
CA VAL A 312 3.32 9.96 -12.06
C VAL A 312 1.83 10.13 -11.78
N TYR A 313 1.01 9.26 -12.37
CA TYR A 313 -0.40 9.13 -12.04
C TYR A 313 -0.54 8.17 -10.86
N THR A 314 -0.91 8.68 -9.68
CA THR A 314 -0.95 7.90 -8.44
C THR A 314 -2.21 8.17 -7.64
N GLY A 315 -2.73 7.16 -6.92
CA GLY A 315 -3.82 7.35 -5.97
C GLY A 315 -3.38 7.62 -4.53
N ASP A 316 -2.08 7.84 -4.29
CA ASP A 316 -1.52 8.18 -2.97
C ASP A 316 -1.84 9.64 -2.56
N THR A 317 -3.13 9.98 -2.53
CA THR A 317 -3.65 11.33 -2.20
C THR A 317 -3.36 11.76 -0.76
N ASP A 318 -2.95 10.82 0.08
CA ASP A 318 -2.59 10.95 1.48
C ASP A 318 -1.11 11.32 1.69
N ALA A 319 -0.32 11.47 0.63
CA ALA A 319 1.09 11.88 0.70
C ALA A 319 1.40 13.04 -0.27
N THR A 320 2.23 13.97 0.19
CA THR A 320 2.78 15.06 -0.63
C THR A 320 3.89 14.56 -1.56
N LYS A 321 4.19 15.35 -2.60
CA LYS A 321 5.30 15.09 -3.53
C LYS A 321 6.63 14.92 -2.79
N GLU A 322 6.88 15.79 -1.81
CA GLU A 322 8.11 15.83 -1.02
C GLU A 322 8.23 14.61 -0.10
N GLU A 323 7.13 14.17 0.51
CA GLU A 323 7.08 12.95 1.32
C GLU A 323 7.34 11.70 0.48
N ILE A 324 6.72 11.60 -0.71
CA ILE A 324 6.97 10.49 -1.64
C ILE A 324 8.45 10.44 -2.03
N ILE A 325 9.04 11.57 -2.46
CA ILE A 325 10.46 11.63 -2.83
C ILE A 325 11.37 11.26 -1.65
N THR A 326 11.06 11.75 -0.45
CA THR A 326 11.82 11.42 0.78
C THR A 326 11.72 9.92 1.09
N LYS A 327 10.53 9.33 0.93
CA LYS A 327 10.32 7.90 1.13
C LYS A 327 11.10 7.06 0.13
N VAL A 328 11.16 7.48 -1.14
CA VAL A 328 11.94 6.81 -2.18
C VAL A 328 13.42 6.78 -1.81
N LYS A 329 13.98 7.90 -1.37
CA LYS A 329 15.37 7.96 -0.89
C LYS A 329 15.59 7.05 0.32
N THR A 330 14.73 7.13 1.33
CA THR A 330 14.90 6.35 2.57
C THR A 330 14.67 4.86 2.41
N ARG A 331 13.82 4.42 1.46
CA ARG A 331 13.47 3.01 1.25
C ARG A 331 14.29 2.32 0.17
N PHE A 332 14.67 3.03 -0.88
CA PHE A 332 15.34 2.43 -2.03
C PHE A 332 16.73 2.98 -2.31
N ASP A 333 17.16 4.02 -1.59
CA ASP A 333 18.37 4.81 -1.84
C ASP A 333 18.43 5.39 -3.26
N ILE A 334 17.26 5.76 -3.80
CA ILE A 334 17.13 6.39 -5.11
C ILE A 334 16.96 7.89 -4.92
N ILE A 335 17.85 8.67 -5.51
CA ILE A 335 17.80 10.13 -5.50
C ILE A 335 17.02 10.61 -6.73
N LEU A 336 15.96 11.37 -6.51
CA LEU A 336 15.12 11.96 -7.54
C LEU A 336 15.27 13.48 -7.53
N ASP A 337 15.26 14.08 -8.72
CA ASP A 337 15.22 15.53 -8.90
C ASP A 337 13.76 16.02 -8.88
N PRO A 338 13.34 16.83 -7.88
CA PRO A 338 11.97 17.32 -7.80
C PRO A 338 11.56 18.25 -8.95
N SER A 339 12.52 18.85 -9.66
CA SER A 339 12.24 19.83 -10.73
C SER A 339 11.77 19.18 -12.04
N SER A 340 12.10 17.91 -12.26
CA SER A 340 11.77 17.14 -13.46
C SER A 340 10.79 15.98 -13.19
N LEU A 341 10.10 16.04 -12.05
CA LEU A 341 9.10 15.06 -11.60
C LEU A 341 7.85 15.78 -11.10
N GLU A 342 6.67 15.39 -11.57
CA GLU A 342 5.38 15.90 -11.10
C GLU A 342 4.39 14.77 -10.87
N PHE A 343 3.30 15.07 -10.16
CA PHE A 343 2.28 14.09 -9.79
C PHE A 343 0.90 14.53 -10.24
N VAL A 344 0.11 13.57 -10.70
CA VAL A 344 -1.34 13.68 -10.89
C VAL A 344 -1.98 12.72 -9.92
N PHE A 345 -2.55 13.27 -8.85
CA PHE A 345 -3.19 12.52 -7.78
C PHE A 345 -4.62 12.13 -8.17
N LEU A 346 -4.91 10.83 -8.08
CA LEU A 346 -6.15 10.18 -8.50
C LEU A 346 -6.98 9.82 -7.28
N ARG A 347 -8.23 10.30 -7.23
CA ARG A 347 -9.14 10.12 -6.09
C ARG A 347 -9.80 8.76 -6.12
N GLU A 348 -10.07 8.24 -7.31
CA GLU A 348 -10.90 7.06 -7.48
C GLU A 348 -10.11 5.75 -7.36
N ARG A 349 -8.94 5.72 -6.69
CA ARG A 349 -8.12 4.50 -6.54
C ARG A 349 -8.89 3.31 -5.97
N TRP A 350 -9.90 3.56 -5.13
CA TRP A 350 -10.72 2.50 -4.55
C TRP A 350 -11.41 1.60 -5.61
N VAL A 351 -11.61 2.09 -6.85
CA VAL A 351 -12.25 1.29 -7.92
C VAL A 351 -11.38 0.14 -8.44
N ILE A 352 -10.07 0.13 -8.15
CA ILE A 352 -9.17 -0.97 -8.52
C ILE A 352 -8.88 -1.93 -7.35
N GLU A 353 -9.44 -1.68 -6.17
CA GLU A 353 -9.31 -2.56 -5.01
C GLU A 353 -10.14 -3.85 -5.21
N ASP A 354 -9.64 -4.97 -4.70
CA ASP A 354 -10.31 -6.28 -4.80
C ASP A 354 -11.62 -6.30 -3.99
N THR A 355 -11.68 -5.57 -2.87
CA THR A 355 -12.87 -5.39 -2.03
C THR A 355 -14.03 -4.74 -2.78
N THR A 356 -13.75 -3.94 -3.80
CA THR A 356 -14.76 -3.29 -4.64
C THR A 356 -15.44 -4.29 -5.57
N TRP A 357 -14.73 -5.36 -5.94
CA TRP A 357 -15.20 -6.38 -6.89
C TRP A 357 -15.18 -7.78 -6.27
N PRO A 358 -16.07 -8.07 -5.29
CA PRO A 358 -16.11 -9.37 -4.60
C PRO A 358 -16.52 -10.54 -5.52
N ARG A 359 -17.04 -10.25 -6.72
CA ARG A 359 -17.33 -11.20 -7.79
C ARG A 359 -16.80 -10.65 -9.09
N PHE A 360 -16.34 -11.52 -9.98
CA PHE A 360 -15.76 -11.13 -11.27
C PHE A 360 -14.61 -10.13 -11.12
N THR A 361 -13.77 -10.32 -10.10
CA THR A 361 -12.70 -9.40 -9.70
C THR A 361 -11.80 -8.98 -10.86
N LEU A 362 -11.39 -9.91 -11.73
CA LEU A 362 -10.50 -9.60 -12.86
C LEU A 362 -11.10 -8.56 -13.82
N ILE A 363 -12.32 -8.77 -14.31
CA ILE A 363 -12.98 -7.80 -15.21
C ILE A 363 -13.39 -6.53 -14.46
N GLY A 364 -13.82 -6.65 -13.20
CA GLY A 364 -14.15 -5.53 -12.33
C GLY A 364 -12.97 -4.56 -12.16
N GLN A 365 -11.83 -5.06 -11.68
CA GLN A 365 -10.60 -4.27 -11.55
C GLN A 365 -10.09 -3.76 -12.90
N SER A 366 -10.28 -4.52 -13.99
CA SER A 366 -9.93 -4.05 -15.33
C SER A 366 -10.77 -2.84 -15.76
N LEU A 367 -12.08 -2.86 -15.54
CA LEU A 367 -12.97 -1.73 -15.80
C LEU A 367 -12.69 -0.56 -14.85
N GLY A 368 -12.43 -0.85 -13.57
CA GLY A 368 -11.98 0.15 -12.59
C GLY A 368 -10.69 0.84 -13.04
N SER A 369 -9.73 0.09 -13.58
CA SER A 369 -8.48 0.68 -14.10
C SER A 369 -8.73 1.63 -15.27
N MET A 370 -9.74 1.36 -16.12
CA MET A 370 -10.14 2.28 -17.18
C MET A 370 -10.73 3.58 -16.62
N MET A 371 -11.57 3.51 -15.58
CA MET A 371 -12.09 4.70 -14.90
C MET A 371 -10.96 5.54 -14.29
N LEU A 372 -9.99 4.87 -13.67
CA LEU A 372 -8.83 5.53 -13.07
C LEU A 372 -7.91 6.16 -14.15
N ALA A 373 -7.74 5.50 -15.30
CA ALA A 373 -7.03 6.08 -16.44
C ALA A 373 -7.79 7.26 -17.07
N TYR A 374 -9.12 7.24 -17.04
CA TYR A 374 -9.93 8.39 -17.48
C TYR A 374 -9.65 9.61 -16.59
N GLU A 375 -9.63 9.43 -15.27
CA GLU A 375 -9.23 10.47 -14.32
C GLU A 375 -7.81 11.00 -14.61
N ALA A 376 -6.86 10.08 -14.82
CA ALA A 376 -5.48 10.43 -15.16
C ALA A 376 -5.38 11.30 -16.43
N MET A 377 -6.05 10.89 -17.52
CA MET A 377 -6.04 11.63 -18.79
C MET A 377 -6.77 12.97 -18.72
N CYS A 378 -7.82 13.10 -17.90
CA CYS A 378 -8.47 14.37 -17.61
C CYS A 378 -7.50 15.37 -16.94
N GLY A 379 -6.64 14.87 -16.04
CA GLY A 379 -5.60 15.66 -15.39
C GLY A 379 -4.51 16.12 -16.37
N LEU A 380 -3.84 15.17 -17.03
CA LEU A 380 -2.80 15.46 -18.01
C LEU A 380 -2.70 14.33 -19.04
N ILE A 381 -2.75 14.67 -20.33
CA ILE A 381 -2.43 13.73 -21.42
C ILE A 381 -0.92 13.83 -21.68
N PRO A 382 -0.15 12.74 -21.56
CA PRO A 382 1.30 12.78 -21.75
C PRO A 382 1.66 12.63 -23.24
N ASP A 383 2.89 12.99 -23.59
CA ASP A 383 3.45 12.74 -24.93
C ASP A 383 3.82 11.25 -25.08
N LEU A 384 4.17 10.56 -24.00
CA LEU A 384 4.39 9.11 -23.91
C LEU A 384 3.75 8.54 -22.64
N PHE A 385 2.95 7.48 -22.76
CA PHE A 385 2.36 6.79 -21.60
C PHE A 385 3.09 5.48 -21.30
N ILE A 386 3.49 5.27 -20.06
CA ILE A 386 4.17 4.05 -19.60
C ILE A 386 3.37 3.45 -18.43
N ASP A 387 2.79 2.28 -18.62
CA ASP A 387 2.18 1.50 -17.53
C ASP A 387 3.25 0.68 -16.82
N THR A 388 3.34 0.86 -15.50
CA THR A 388 4.32 0.15 -14.65
C THR A 388 3.65 -0.74 -13.62
N MET A 389 2.34 -0.94 -13.73
CA MET A 389 1.54 -1.79 -12.84
C MET A 389 0.94 -3.00 -13.55
N GLY A 390 0.78 -2.94 -14.87
CA GLY A 390 0.22 -4.03 -15.69
C GLY A 390 -1.28 -3.93 -15.91
N TYR A 391 -1.86 -2.73 -15.82
CA TYR A 391 -3.26 -2.46 -16.11
C TYR A 391 -3.49 -2.23 -17.61
N ALA A 392 -3.36 -3.29 -18.43
CA ALA A 392 -3.42 -3.18 -19.89
C ALA A 392 -4.72 -2.56 -20.44
N PHE A 393 -5.84 -2.67 -19.73
CA PHE A 393 -7.11 -2.09 -20.16
C PHE A 393 -7.11 -0.54 -20.17
N THR A 394 -6.21 0.09 -19.41
CA THR A 394 -6.00 1.54 -19.41
C THR A 394 -5.62 2.07 -20.79
N PHE A 395 -4.99 1.24 -21.63
CA PHE A 395 -4.46 1.64 -22.94
C PHE A 395 -5.55 2.08 -23.91
N HIS A 396 -6.75 1.50 -23.81
CA HIS A 396 -7.91 1.92 -24.60
C HIS A 396 -8.31 3.36 -24.29
N VAL A 397 -8.25 3.75 -23.02
CA VAL A 397 -8.61 5.10 -22.55
C VAL A 397 -7.57 6.11 -23.03
N VAL A 398 -6.29 5.80 -22.89
CA VAL A 398 -5.19 6.66 -23.40
C VAL A 398 -5.31 6.86 -24.91
N ARG A 399 -5.58 5.78 -25.67
CA ARG A 399 -5.80 5.85 -27.12
C ARG A 399 -7.01 6.71 -27.47
N TRP A 400 -8.11 6.60 -26.73
CA TRP A 400 -9.31 7.40 -26.95
C TRP A 400 -9.07 8.90 -26.71
N PHE A 401 -8.47 9.28 -25.57
CA PHE A 401 -8.19 10.68 -25.24
C PHE A 401 -7.18 11.34 -26.18
N SER A 402 -6.17 10.60 -26.63
CA SER A 402 -5.12 11.12 -27.52
C SER A 402 -5.48 11.04 -29.00
N GLY A 403 -6.65 10.49 -29.36
CA GLY A 403 -6.97 10.16 -30.75
C GLY A 403 -5.99 9.15 -31.38
N GLY A 404 -5.35 8.34 -30.54
CA GLY A 404 -4.34 7.34 -30.92
C GLY A 404 -2.94 7.88 -31.17
N LYS A 405 -2.64 9.12 -30.76
CA LYS A 405 -1.35 9.77 -30.99
C LYS A 405 -0.31 9.51 -29.90
N THR A 406 -0.74 9.33 -28.66
CA THR A 406 0.17 9.07 -27.54
C THR A 406 0.67 7.63 -27.63
N PRO A 407 1.98 7.38 -27.83
CA PRO A 407 2.54 6.03 -27.76
C PRO A 407 2.37 5.46 -26.35
N ILE A 408 2.22 4.16 -26.27
CA ILE A 408 1.96 3.43 -25.03
C ILE A 408 3.08 2.40 -24.87
N SER A 409 3.74 2.36 -23.72
CA SER A 409 4.67 1.30 -23.34
C SER A 409 4.22 0.65 -22.04
N ALA A 410 4.69 -0.57 -21.76
CA ALA A 410 4.36 -1.27 -20.53
C ALA A 410 5.60 -1.95 -19.94
N TYR A 411 5.75 -1.87 -18.62
CA TYR A 411 6.61 -2.74 -17.83
C TYR A 411 5.71 -3.67 -17.02
N VAL A 412 5.68 -4.95 -17.41
CA VAL A 412 4.79 -5.96 -16.81
C VAL A 412 5.56 -6.77 -15.79
N HIS A 413 5.21 -6.61 -14.51
CA HIS A 413 5.73 -7.43 -13.41
C HIS A 413 5.11 -8.83 -13.38
N TYR A 414 3.84 -8.91 -13.79
CA TYR A 414 3.06 -10.13 -13.91
C TYR A 414 1.80 -9.81 -14.72
N PRO A 415 1.39 -10.66 -15.67
CA PRO A 415 0.18 -10.38 -16.43
C PRO A 415 -1.07 -10.61 -15.57
N THR A 416 -2.07 -9.73 -15.63
CA THR A 416 -3.36 -9.90 -14.93
C THR A 416 -3.97 -11.29 -15.16
N ILE A 417 -3.76 -11.76 -16.39
CA ILE A 417 -3.92 -13.08 -16.98
C ILE A 417 -2.71 -14.03 -17.03
N SER A 418 -2.60 -15.19 -16.36
CA SER A 418 -1.50 -16.14 -16.68
C SER A 418 -1.98 -17.47 -17.24
N THR A 419 -1.12 -18.13 -18.02
CA THR A 419 -1.41 -19.48 -18.53
C THR A 419 -1.44 -20.51 -17.41
N ASP A 420 -0.71 -20.27 -16.32
CA ASP A 420 -0.76 -21.11 -15.12
C ASP A 420 -2.11 -20.99 -14.42
N MET A 421 -2.71 -19.80 -14.36
CA MET A 421 -4.09 -19.64 -13.89
C MET A 421 -5.08 -20.43 -14.76
N LEU A 422 -4.92 -20.42 -16.09
CA LEU A 422 -5.75 -21.20 -17.01
C LEU A 422 -5.55 -22.71 -16.81
N ALA A 423 -4.29 -23.16 -16.71
CA ALA A 423 -3.93 -24.56 -16.49
C ALA A 423 -4.45 -25.08 -15.14
N ARG A 424 -4.37 -24.28 -14.07
CA ARG A 424 -4.87 -24.64 -12.73
C ARG A 424 -6.38 -24.77 -12.65
N VAL A 425 -7.12 -23.88 -13.34
CA VAL A 425 -8.58 -24.02 -13.43
C VAL A 425 -8.92 -25.28 -14.24
N LYS A 426 -8.16 -25.56 -15.31
CA LYS A 426 -8.32 -26.77 -16.13
C LYS A 426 -7.98 -28.06 -15.35
N SER A 427 -7.00 -28.01 -14.45
CA SER A 427 -6.55 -29.14 -13.63
C SER A 427 -7.35 -29.34 -12.33
N ARG A 428 -8.33 -28.46 -12.03
CA ARG A 428 -9.17 -28.49 -10.81
C ARG A 428 -8.37 -28.47 -9.48
N THR A 429 -7.14 -27.94 -9.48
CA THR A 429 -6.29 -27.86 -8.27
C THR A 429 -6.77 -26.72 -7.34
N SER A 430 -6.94 -27.00 -6.05
CA SER A 430 -7.38 -25.99 -5.06
C SER A 430 -6.19 -25.18 -4.52
N GLN A 431 -6.28 -23.84 -4.58
CA GLN A 431 -5.30 -22.90 -4.00
C GLN A 431 -5.99 -21.56 -3.70
N TYR A 432 -5.28 -20.55 -3.17
CA TYR A 432 -5.88 -19.27 -2.75
C TYR A 432 -6.68 -18.55 -3.86
N ASN A 433 -6.34 -18.76 -5.13
CA ASN A 433 -7.04 -18.20 -6.30
C ASN A 433 -8.05 -19.16 -6.97
N ASN A 434 -8.20 -20.38 -6.44
CA ASN A 434 -9.16 -21.37 -6.91
C ASN A 434 -9.87 -22.07 -5.76
N ALA A 435 -11.02 -21.50 -5.37
CA ALA A 435 -11.83 -22.00 -4.26
C ALA A 435 -12.25 -23.47 -4.45
N SER A 436 -12.20 -24.24 -3.36
CA SER A 436 -12.46 -25.69 -3.34
C SER A 436 -13.88 -26.08 -3.77
N ASN A 437 -14.83 -25.14 -3.71
CA ASN A 437 -16.21 -25.31 -4.17
C ASN A 437 -16.37 -25.22 -5.70
N VAL A 438 -15.43 -24.58 -6.41
CA VAL A 438 -15.39 -24.54 -7.88
C VAL A 438 -14.72 -25.81 -8.43
N ALA A 439 -13.64 -26.27 -7.78
CA ALA A 439 -12.93 -27.50 -8.15
C ALA A 439 -13.80 -28.78 -8.12
N LYS A 440 -14.88 -28.78 -7.31
CA LYS A 440 -15.78 -29.94 -7.13
C LYS A 440 -16.95 -30.00 -8.13
N SER A 441 -17.12 -29.02 -9.03
CA SER A 441 -18.26 -28.96 -9.97
C SER A 441 -17.81 -28.74 -11.42
N GLU A 442 -18.17 -29.67 -12.31
CA GLU A 442 -17.75 -29.63 -13.72
C GLU A 442 -18.34 -28.44 -14.48
N LEU A 443 -19.63 -28.14 -14.25
CA LEU A 443 -20.32 -27.02 -14.89
C LEU A 443 -19.72 -25.67 -14.48
N ARG A 444 -19.39 -25.50 -13.18
CA ARG A 444 -18.78 -24.26 -12.67
C ARG A 444 -17.34 -24.12 -13.11
N THR A 445 -16.61 -25.23 -13.24
CA THR A 445 -15.26 -25.25 -13.83
C THR A 445 -15.30 -24.80 -15.28
N ASN A 446 -16.21 -25.34 -16.10
CA ASN A 446 -16.37 -24.97 -17.51
C ASN A 446 -16.79 -23.50 -17.70
N ALA A 447 -17.73 -23.00 -16.88
CA ALA A 447 -18.11 -21.59 -16.90
C ALA A 447 -16.94 -20.67 -16.51
N LYS A 448 -16.14 -21.04 -15.50
CA LYS A 448 -14.95 -20.29 -15.10
C LYS A 448 -13.87 -20.31 -16.19
N LEU A 449 -13.66 -21.46 -16.85
CA LEU A 449 -12.75 -21.56 -17.99
C LEU A 449 -13.18 -20.67 -19.15
N MET A 450 -14.47 -20.67 -19.50
CA MET A 450 -15.01 -19.79 -20.55
C MET A 450 -14.77 -18.31 -20.21
N TYR A 451 -15.07 -17.90 -18.96
CA TYR A 451 -14.80 -16.55 -18.49
C TYR A 451 -13.31 -16.19 -18.58
N TYR A 452 -12.42 -17.08 -18.13
CA TYR A 452 -10.98 -16.83 -18.14
C TYR A 452 -10.42 -16.77 -19.57
N ASN A 453 -10.90 -17.61 -20.48
CA ASN A 453 -10.52 -17.58 -21.89
C ASN A 453 -10.97 -16.28 -22.57
N MET A 454 -12.22 -15.85 -22.33
CA MET A 454 -12.71 -14.57 -22.83
C MET A 454 -11.93 -13.38 -22.26
N PHE A 455 -11.60 -13.45 -20.97
CA PHE A 455 -10.80 -12.42 -20.31
C PHE A 455 -9.36 -12.39 -20.85
N ALA A 456 -8.74 -13.55 -21.08
CA ALA A 456 -7.41 -13.65 -21.68
C ALA A 456 -7.37 -13.05 -23.09
N LEU A 457 -8.41 -13.26 -23.89
CA LEU A 457 -8.56 -12.62 -25.20
C LEU A 457 -8.63 -11.09 -25.09
N ALA A 458 -9.48 -10.58 -24.18
CA ALA A 458 -9.61 -9.14 -23.95
C ALA A 458 -8.31 -8.50 -23.41
N TYR A 459 -7.65 -9.18 -22.48
CA TYR A 459 -6.37 -8.76 -21.91
C TYR A 459 -5.27 -8.74 -22.98
N SER A 460 -5.14 -9.80 -23.78
CA SER A 460 -4.14 -9.87 -24.86
C SER A 460 -4.35 -8.77 -25.91
N THR A 461 -5.61 -8.54 -26.31
CA THR A 461 -5.95 -7.45 -27.24
C THR A 461 -5.56 -6.10 -26.66
N SER A 462 -5.82 -5.88 -25.37
CA SER A 462 -5.44 -4.65 -24.67
C SER A 462 -3.92 -4.50 -24.62
N LEU A 463 -3.21 -5.56 -24.20
CA LEU A 463 -1.75 -5.57 -24.07
C LEU A 463 -1.04 -5.31 -25.41
N SER A 464 -1.61 -5.77 -26.53
CA SER A 464 -1.08 -5.54 -27.87
C SER A 464 -1.01 -4.06 -28.31
N LEU A 465 -1.66 -3.15 -27.57
CA LEU A 465 -1.60 -1.71 -27.81
C LEU A 465 -0.30 -1.07 -27.29
N ALA A 466 0.46 -1.76 -26.43
CA ALA A 466 1.72 -1.25 -25.89
C ALA A 466 2.92 -1.69 -26.75
N GLN A 467 3.83 -0.74 -26.99
CA GLN A 467 5.09 -0.92 -27.71
C GLN A 467 6.17 0.07 -27.20
N PRO A 468 7.29 -0.40 -26.62
CA PRO A 468 7.63 -1.79 -26.34
C PRO A 468 6.92 -2.32 -25.09
N ILE A 469 6.95 -3.64 -24.93
CA ILE A 469 6.57 -4.34 -23.71
C ILE A 469 7.86 -4.85 -23.06
N MET A 470 8.13 -4.39 -21.84
CA MET A 470 9.22 -4.86 -21.00
C MET A 470 8.65 -5.79 -19.93
N VAL A 471 9.33 -6.88 -19.63
CA VAL A 471 8.90 -7.86 -18.62
C VAL A 471 10.03 -8.15 -17.64
N ASN A 472 9.67 -8.42 -16.38
CA ASN A 472 10.64 -8.59 -15.30
C ASN A 472 11.37 -9.93 -15.27
N SER A 473 10.94 -10.93 -16.05
CA SER A 473 11.52 -12.28 -16.01
C SER A 473 11.22 -13.07 -17.28
N SER A 474 11.97 -14.15 -17.51
CA SER A 474 11.69 -15.10 -18.60
C SER A 474 10.34 -15.80 -18.41
N TRP A 475 9.96 -16.08 -17.17
CA TRP A 475 8.66 -16.66 -16.82
C TRP A 475 7.53 -15.72 -17.27
N THR A 476 7.60 -14.43 -16.91
CA THR A 476 6.61 -13.43 -17.32
C THR A 476 6.59 -13.26 -18.84
N LYS A 477 7.77 -13.26 -19.49
CA LYS A 477 7.90 -13.21 -20.94
C LYS A 477 7.11 -14.35 -21.60
N GLY A 478 7.31 -15.59 -21.16
CA GLY A 478 6.64 -16.75 -21.74
C GLY A 478 5.10 -16.65 -21.68
N HIS A 479 4.55 -16.15 -20.57
CA HIS A 479 3.11 -15.91 -20.47
C HIS A 479 2.62 -14.82 -21.41
N VAL A 480 3.33 -13.68 -21.48
CA VAL A 480 2.98 -12.57 -22.37
C VAL A 480 3.07 -12.99 -23.84
N GLU A 481 4.14 -13.69 -24.24
CA GLU A 481 4.29 -14.24 -25.60
C GLU A 481 3.16 -15.19 -25.95
N TYR A 482 2.83 -16.10 -25.04
CA TYR A 482 1.73 -17.03 -25.26
C TYR A 482 0.41 -16.28 -25.48
N LEU A 483 0.08 -15.32 -24.63
CA LEU A 483 -1.15 -14.54 -24.73
C LEU A 483 -1.23 -13.74 -26.03
N LEU A 484 -0.13 -13.12 -26.46
CA LEU A 484 -0.07 -12.34 -27.69
C LEU A 484 -0.17 -13.23 -28.94
N ASN A 485 0.45 -14.42 -28.93
CA ASN A 485 0.46 -15.34 -30.08
C ASN A 485 -0.82 -16.19 -30.19
N HIS A 486 -1.51 -16.49 -29.09
CA HIS A 486 -2.72 -17.32 -29.07
C HIS A 486 -4.01 -16.48 -29.03
N SER A 487 -3.91 -15.17 -29.23
CA SER A 487 -5.06 -14.31 -29.44
C SER A 487 -5.55 -14.43 -30.89
N PRO A 488 -6.79 -14.91 -31.16
CA PRO A 488 -7.35 -15.02 -32.51
C PRO A 488 -7.39 -13.71 -33.32
N VAL A 489 -7.16 -12.55 -32.69
CA VAL A 489 -7.10 -11.25 -33.38
C VAL A 489 -5.76 -11.02 -34.10
N LEU A 490 -4.66 -11.63 -33.62
CA LEU A 490 -3.32 -11.46 -34.20
C LEU A 490 -2.92 -12.63 -35.13
N SER A 491 -3.52 -13.80 -34.92
CA SER A 491 -3.16 -15.02 -35.64
C SER A 491 -4.10 -15.26 -36.82
N GLY A 492 -3.85 -14.56 -37.93
CA GLY A 492 -4.38 -14.91 -39.25
C GLY A 492 -3.81 -16.23 -39.82
N LYS A 493 -3.28 -17.13 -38.99
CA LYS A 493 -2.71 -18.41 -39.40
C LYS A 493 -3.13 -19.54 -38.44
N SER A 494 -3.60 -20.60 -39.07
CA SER A 494 -4.18 -21.82 -38.51
C SER A 494 -3.28 -22.51 -37.47
N GLU A 495 -3.94 -23.08 -36.46
CA GLU A 495 -3.39 -23.88 -35.37
C GLU A 495 -2.37 -24.93 -35.84
N LYS A 496 -1.14 -24.87 -35.34
CA LYS A 496 -0.25 -26.04 -35.28
C LYS A 496 0.30 -26.23 -33.87
N LYS A 497 0.32 -27.51 -33.51
CA LYS A 497 0.55 -28.11 -32.21
C LYS A 497 1.95 -27.81 -31.66
N MET A 498 2.00 -27.72 -30.34
CA MET A 498 3.15 -27.41 -29.48
C MET A 498 4.25 -28.50 -29.56
N GLU A 499 5.45 -28.12 -29.99
CA GLU A 499 6.72 -28.87 -29.87
C GLU A 499 7.81 -27.86 -29.44
N PRO A 500 8.78 -28.22 -28.57
CA PRO A 500 9.79 -27.31 -28.08
C PRO A 500 10.94 -27.20 -29.11
N ILE A 501 11.07 -26.05 -29.77
CA ILE A 501 12.20 -25.79 -30.67
C ILE A 501 13.21 -24.89 -29.97
N LEU A 502 14.34 -25.50 -29.62
CA LEU A 502 15.63 -24.83 -29.53
C LEU A 502 16.14 -24.67 -30.97
N THR A 503 16.13 -23.45 -31.52
CA THR A 503 17.14 -22.98 -32.48
C THR A 503 17.08 -21.47 -32.64
N ASP A 504 18.28 -20.93 -32.71
CA ASP A 504 18.67 -19.59 -33.13
C ASP A 504 18.24 -19.28 -34.58
N ASP A 505 18.17 -17.99 -34.85
CA ASP A 505 18.24 -17.29 -36.14
C ASP A 505 16.97 -16.62 -36.74
N SER A 506 17.15 -15.31 -36.87
CA SER A 506 16.47 -14.21 -37.56
C SER A 506 15.18 -14.46 -38.38
N SER A 507 14.08 -13.85 -37.89
CA SER A 507 13.11 -13.18 -38.77
C SER A 507 12.50 -11.94 -38.08
N GLU A 508 12.55 -10.79 -38.77
CA GLU A 508 12.31 -9.41 -38.33
C GLU A 508 10.85 -9.07 -37.90
N SER A 509 10.09 -9.99 -37.27
CA SER A 509 8.68 -9.75 -36.92
C SER A 509 8.29 -10.00 -35.46
N HIS A 510 9.22 -10.33 -34.57
CA HIS A 510 8.95 -10.42 -33.13
C HIS A 510 8.98 -9.02 -32.48
N LYS A 511 7.84 -8.33 -32.56
CA LYS A 511 7.54 -7.01 -31.99
C LYS A 511 8.00 -6.88 -30.53
N SER A 512 9.05 -6.08 -30.29
CA SER A 512 9.30 -5.23 -29.11
C SER A 512 9.00 -5.79 -27.70
N LEU A 513 9.16 -7.10 -27.48
CA LEU A 513 9.02 -7.73 -26.17
C LEU A 513 10.40 -8.11 -25.63
N SER A 514 10.80 -7.53 -24.51
CA SER A 514 12.14 -7.68 -23.95
C SER A 514 12.14 -7.94 -22.45
N ILE A 515 13.09 -8.73 -21.98
CA ILE A 515 13.30 -8.93 -20.54
C ILE A 515 14.13 -7.75 -20.02
N VAL A 516 13.60 -7.08 -19.01
CA VAL A 516 14.29 -6.03 -18.26
C VAL A 516 14.14 -6.40 -16.79
N TYR A 517 15.13 -7.11 -16.24
CA TYR A 517 15.11 -7.54 -14.84
C TYR A 517 15.05 -6.35 -13.89
N PRO A 518 14.32 -6.43 -12.76
CA PRO A 518 14.19 -5.32 -11.84
C PRO A 518 15.54 -4.96 -11.20
N PRO A 519 15.75 -3.68 -10.83
CA PRO A 519 16.98 -3.24 -10.21
C PRO A 519 17.04 -3.77 -8.79
N CYS A 520 17.95 -4.71 -8.55
CA CYS A 520 18.23 -5.23 -7.23
C CYS A 520 19.46 -4.49 -6.69
N ASP A 521 19.32 -3.88 -5.50
CA ASP A 521 20.46 -3.33 -4.80
C ASP A 521 21.33 -4.48 -4.31
N THR A 522 22.46 -4.66 -4.98
CA THR A 522 23.42 -5.71 -4.67
C THR A 522 24.71 -5.14 -4.10
N GLN A 523 24.85 -3.80 -4.03
CA GLN A 523 26.14 -3.17 -3.76
C GLN A 523 26.58 -3.37 -2.31
N ALA A 524 25.72 -3.02 -1.35
CA ALA A 524 26.03 -3.22 0.07
C ALA A 524 26.30 -4.71 0.35
N MET A 525 25.46 -5.59 -0.18
CA MET A 525 25.54 -7.03 0.04
C MET A 525 26.76 -7.70 -0.60
N ALA A 526 27.23 -7.21 -1.75
CA ALA A 526 28.39 -7.75 -2.45
C ALA A 526 29.69 -7.61 -1.63
N SER A 527 29.73 -6.67 -0.68
CA SER A 527 30.85 -6.46 0.24
C SER A 527 30.92 -7.46 1.40
N PHE A 528 29.83 -8.21 1.68
CA PHE A 528 29.81 -9.13 2.82
C PHE A 528 30.78 -10.29 2.65
N SER A 529 31.45 -10.71 3.73
CA SER A 529 32.35 -11.87 3.74
C SER A 529 31.65 -13.11 3.20
N LEU A 530 32.26 -13.90 2.32
CA LEU A 530 31.70 -15.18 1.84
C LEU A 530 31.98 -16.36 2.76
N GLU A 531 32.82 -16.17 3.78
CA GLU A 531 33.31 -17.18 4.71
C GLU A 531 32.79 -16.93 6.12
N GLY A 532 32.97 -17.90 7.03
CA GLY A 532 32.60 -17.76 8.45
C GLY A 532 31.08 -17.69 8.68
N ARG A 533 30.31 -18.34 7.82
CA ARG A 533 28.84 -18.28 7.84
C ARG A 533 28.26 -19.14 8.95
N LYS A 534 27.23 -18.63 9.62
CA LYS A 534 26.49 -19.33 10.68
C LYS A 534 25.50 -20.32 10.05
N LYS A 535 25.16 -21.41 10.74
CA LYS A 535 24.13 -22.38 10.33
C LYS A 535 22.72 -21.81 10.49
N ILE A 536 22.43 -20.76 9.73
CA ILE A 536 21.14 -20.07 9.70
C ILE A 536 20.54 -20.25 8.32
N ILE A 537 19.29 -20.72 8.30
CA ILE A 537 18.38 -20.67 7.16
C ILE A 537 17.53 -19.41 7.34
N MET A 538 17.69 -18.44 6.44
CA MET A 538 17.03 -17.15 6.50
C MET A 538 15.90 -17.11 5.48
N SER A 539 14.74 -16.64 5.91
CA SER A 539 13.62 -16.26 5.05
C SER A 539 13.40 -14.76 5.14
N LEU A 540 13.18 -14.13 3.99
CA LEU A 540 12.96 -12.69 3.88
C LEU A 540 11.74 -12.43 2.99
N ALA A 541 10.57 -12.26 3.59
CA ALA A 541 9.32 -12.01 2.86
C ALA A 541 8.24 -11.40 3.76
N GLN A 542 7.30 -10.67 3.17
CA GLN A 542 6.12 -10.21 3.90
C GLN A 542 5.28 -11.41 4.38
N PHE A 543 4.70 -11.36 5.57
CA PHE A 543 3.89 -12.45 6.12
C PHE A 543 2.55 -12.59 5.40
N ARG A 544 2.55 -13.25 4.24
CA ARG A 544 1.41 -13.38 3.33
C ARG A 544 1.11 -14.84 2.97
N PRO A 545 -0.15 -15.20 2.60
CA PRO A 545 -0.51 -16.57 2.23
C PRO A 545 0.34 -17.14 1.09
N GLU A 546 0.57 -16.36 0.04
CA GLU A 546 1.28 -16.78 -1.16
C GLU A 546 2.77 -17.05 -0.91
N LYS A 547 3.35 -16.46 0.15
CA LYS A 547 4.75 -16.68 0.54
C LYS A 547 5.00 -18.01 1.25
N ASP A 548 3.94 -18.69 1.67
CA ASP A 548 3.96 -20.05 2.21
C ASP A 548 5.06 -20.30 3.26
N HIS A 549 5.09 -19.45 4.30
CA HIS A 549 6.00 -19.57 5.45
C HIS A 549 5.79 -20.90 6.21
N ALA A 550 4.58 -21.44 6.19
CA ALA A 550 4.28 -22.73 6.81
C ALA A 550 5.11 -23.85 6.18
N LYS A 551 5.28 -23.87 4.84
CA LYS A 551 6.16 -24.83 4.17
C LYS A 551 7.61 -24.73 4.66
N GLN A 552 8.11 -23.54 4.97
CA GLN A 552 9.48 -23.34 5.48
C GLN A 552 9.64 -23.97 6.87
N ILE A 553 8.69 -23.73 7.77
CA ILE A 553 8.68 -24.31 9.12
C ILE A 553 8.55 -25.84 9.05
N LEU A 554 7.64 -26.35 8.21
CA LEU A 554 7.46 -27.79 8.00
C LEU A 554 8.72 -28.44 7.42
N ALA A 555 9.38 -27.82 6.44
CA ALA A 555 10.64 -28.30 5.89
C ALA A 555 11.75 -28.33 6.93
N PHE A 556 11.81 -27.32 7.80
CA PHE A 556 12.78 -27.27 8.89
C PHE A 556 12.52 -28.36 9.95
N ALA A 557 11.26 -28.63 10.30
CA ALA A 557 10.91 -29.77 11.15
C ALA A 557 11.34 -31.11 10.51
N LYS A 558 11.13 -31.26 9.19
CA LYS A 558 11.57 -32.44 8.44
C LYS A 558 13.09 -32.58 8.38
N LEU A 559 13.83 -31.47 8.25
CA LEU A 559 15.29 -31.47 8.32
C LEU A 559 15.76 -32.09 9.65
N PHE A 560 15.24 -31.65 10.78
CA PHE A 560 15.60 -32.23 12.08
C PHE A 560 15.14 -33.68 12.26
N GLY A 561 13.99 -34.06 11.68
CA GLY A 561 13.51 -35.44 11.75
C GLY A 561 14.34 -36.43 10.91
N ILE A 562 14.84 -35.99 9.75
CA ILE A 562 15.61 -36.84 8.82
C ILE A 562 17.11 -36.78 9.15
N TYR A 563 17.59 -35.60 9.60
CA TYR A 563 18.99 -35.30 9.87
C TYR A 563 19.13 -34.60 11.24
N PRO A 564 19.02 -35.37 12.36
CA PRO A 564 19.03 -34.82 13.72
C PRO A 564 20.30 -34.04 14.08
N GLU A 565 21.43 -34.31 13.42
CA GLU A 565 22.70 -33.64 13.65
C GLU A 565 22.59 -32.12 13.47
N HIS A 566 21.72 -31.63 12.59
CA HIS A 566 21.53 -30.19 12.38
C HIS A 566 20.89 -29.51 13.61
N LYS A 567 20.10 -30.24 14.41
CA LYS A 567 19.54 -29.74 15.68
C LYS A 567 20.63 -29.63 16.73
N GLU A 568 21.49 -30.64 16.84
CA GLU A 568 22.61 -30.69 17.78
C GLU A 568 23.65 -29.60 17.50
N GLU A 569 23.88 -29.31 16.22
CA GLU A 569 24.78 -28.26 15.76
C GLU A 569 24.20 -26.84 15.90
N GLY A 570 22.96 -26.72 16.40
CA GLY A 570 22.31 -25.45 16.66
C GLY A 570 21.87 -24.70 15.40
N THR A 571 21.48 -25.42 14.34
CA THR A 571 20.93 -24.80 13.12
C THR A 571 19.64 -24.04 13.46
N ARG A 572 19.44 -22.85 12.88
CA ARG A 572 18.26 -22.00 13.14
C ARG A 572 17.54 -21.62 11.85
N LEU A 573 16.22 -21.52 11.91
CA LEU A 573 15.38 -20.87 10.90
C LEU A 573 15.00 -19.47 11.38
N VAL A 574 15.30 -18.44 10.59
CA VAL A 574 14.98 -17.05 10.93
C VAL A 574 14.03 -16.49 9.89
N LEU A 575 12.80 -16.16 10.31
CA LEU A 575 11.72 -15.64 9.48
C LEU A 575 11.64 -14.13 9.65
N ILE A 576 12.14 -13.38 8.67
CA ILE A 576 12.17 -11.91 8.68
C ILE A 576 11.13 -11.37 7.69
N GLY A 577 10.25 -10.47 8.15
CA GLY A 577 9.16 -10.01 7.30
C GLY A 577 8.36 -8.85 7.86
N SER A 578 7.67 -8.11 6.99
CA SER A 578 6.72 -7.08 7.43
C SER A 578 5.35 -7.66 7.75
N SER A 579 4.71 -7.13 8.78
CA SER A 579 3.29 -7.30 9.10
C SER A 579 2.59 -5.94 8.98
N ARG A 580 1.68 -5.80 8.01
CA ARG A 580 1.10 -4.50 7.63
C ARG A 580 -0.28 -4.23 8.22
N ASN A 581 -0.98 -5.28 8.62
CA ASN A 581 -2.37 -5.21 9.10
C ASN A 581 -2.69 -6.37 10.05
N ALA A 582 -3.87 -6.33 10.66
CA ALA A 582 -4.32 -7.35 11.59
C ALA A 582 -4.36 -8.78 11.00
N ALA A 583 -4.55 -8.92 9.67
CA ALA A 583 -4.53 -10.22 9.02
C ALA A 583 -3.11 -10.81 8.93
N ASP A 584 -2.10 -9.97 8.67
CA ASP A 584 -0.69 -10.36 8.71
C ASP A 584 -0.28 -10.72 10.15
N GLU A 585 -0.72 -9.95 11.14
CA GLU A 585 -0.43 -10.23 12.56
C GLU A 585 -1.02 -11.56 13.03
N THR A 586 -2.27 -11.84 12.67
CA THR A 586 -2.92 -13.14 12.94
C THR A 586 -2.15 -14.27 12.26
N ARG A 587 -1.64 -14.05 11.04
CA ARG A 587 -0.83 -15.06 10.34
C ARG A 587 0.47 -15.36 11.07
N VAL A 588 1.17 -14.35 11.58
CA VAL A 588 2.37 -14.55 12.39
C VAL A 588 2.06 -15.40 13.61
N LYS A 589 0.95 -15.11 14.33
CA LYS A 589 0.53 -15.91 15.49
C LYS A 589 0.27 -17.38 15.15
N VAL A 590 -0.43 -17.64 14.03
CA VAL A 590 -0.67 -19.01 13.55
C VAL A 590 0.65 -19.73 13.24
N LEU A 591 1.61 -19.04 12.63
CA LEU A 591 2.94 -19.62 12.34
C LEU A 591 3.74 -19.89 13.63
N GLN A 592 3.63 -19.03 14.63
CA GLN A 592 4.23 -19.27 15.96
C GLN A 592 3.60 -20.48 16.64
N SER A 593 2.28 -20.64 16.59
CA SER A 593 1.63 -21.85 17.11
C SER A 593 2.09 -23.13 16.40
N LEU A 594 2.30 -23.06 15.08
CA LEU A 594 2.86 -24.18 14.31
C LEU A 594 4.29 -24.53 14.75
N VAL A 595 5.12 -23.54 15.09
CA VAL A 595 6.47 -23.76 15.65
C VAL A 595 6.38 -24.50 16.98
N THR A 596 5.46 -24.10 17.87
CA THR A 596 5.25 -24.77 19.15
C THR A 596 4.71 -26.19 18.98
N GLU A 597 3.76 -26.40 18.07
CA GLU A 597 3.21 -27.73 17.77
C GLU A 597 4.29 -28.72 17.27
N LEU A 598 5.31 -28.20 16.58
CA LEU A 598 6.40 -28.99 16.02
C LEU A 598 7.64 -29.08 16.92
N ASP A 599 7.59 -28.58 18.17
CA ASP A 599 8.70 -28.55 19.13
C ASP A 599 9.96 -27.82 18.58
N LEU A 600 9.74 -26.60 18.05
CA LEU A 600 10.76 -25.79 17.38
C LEU A 600 11.04 -24.44 18.05
N ASP A 601 10.46 -24.12 19.22
CA ASP A 601 10.52 -22.78 19.85
C ASP A 601 11.94 -22.24 20.12
N GLY A 602 12.94 -23.11 20.29
CA GLY A 602 14.35 -22.71 20.44
C GLY A 602 15.14 -22.57 19.14
N SER A 603 14.60 -23.05 18.02
CA SER A 603 15.30 -23.15 16.73
C SER A 603 14.69 -22.27 15.64
N VAL A 604 13.52 -21.68 15.86
CA VAL A 604 12.86 -20.75 14.93
C VAL A 604 12.74 -19.36 15.55
N GLU A 605 13.16 -18.32 14.83
CA GLU A 605 13.07 -16.93 15.27
C GLU A 605 12.23 -16.11 14.29
N PHE A 606 11.30 -15.30 14.81
CA PHE A 606 10.50 -14.37 14.02
C PHE A 606 10.99 -12.94 14.26
N ILE A 607 11.30 -12.23 13.17
CA ILE A 607 11.70 -10.82 13.22
C ILE A 607 10.72 -10.03 12.37
N VAL A 608 9.70 -9.50 13.03
CA VAL A 608 8.59 -8.78 12.37
C VAL A 608 8.92 -7.29 12.28
N ASN A 609 8.74 -6.71 11.10
CA ASN A 609 8.98 -5.28 10.84
C ASN A 609 10.43 -4.83 11.16
N ALA A 610 11.41 -5.67 10.82
CA ALA A 610 12.83 -5.36 10.98
C ALA A 610 13.23 -4.08 10.23
N SER A 611 14.15 -3.30 10.81
CA SER A 611 14.83 -2.23 10.07
C SER A 611 15.74 -2.84 8.99
N TYR A 612 16.07 -2.04 7.97
CA TYR A 612 16.94 -2.49 6.89
C TYR A 612 18.33 -2.91 7.40
N ASP A 613 18.90 -2.17 8.36
CA ASP A 613 20.19 -2.52 8.99
C ASP A 613 20.14 -3.88 9.69
N VAL A 614 19.03 -4.20 10.35
CA VAL A 614 18.83 -5.52 10.95
C VAL A 614 18.80 -6.59 9.86
N VAL A 615 18.07 -6.37 8.76
CA VAL A 615 18.04 -7.30 7.61
C VAL A 615 19.45 -7.53 7.04
N LEU A 616 20.23 -6.46 6.83
CA LEU A 616 21.61 -6.54 6.37
C LEU A 616 22.51 -7.34 7.31
N SER A 617 22.34 -7.18 8.63
CA SER A 617 23.12 -7.92 9.62
C SER A 617 22.88 -9.44 9.54
N TRP A 618 21.63 -9.86 9.28
CA TRP A 618 21.29 -11.28 9.10
C TRP A 618 21.80 -11.82 7.77
N LEU A 619 21.66 -11.07 6.68
CA LEU A 619 22.21 -11.39 5.37
C LEU A 619 23.75 -11.55 5.41
N ALA A 620 24.44 -10.75 6.20
CA ALA A 620 25.89 -10.86 6.36
C ALA A 620 26.31 -12.17 7.05
N GLY A 621 25.47 -12.75 7.92
CA GLY A 621 25.83 -13.91 8.75
C GLY A 621 25.25 -15.25 8.29
N ALA A 622 24.10 -15.27 7.63
CA ALA A 622 23.36 -16.49 7.33
C ALA A 622 24.02 -17.38 6.26
N SER A 623 23.73 -18.68 6.30
CA SER A 623 24.27 -19.64 5.33
C SER A 623 23.35 -19.84 4.13
N ILE A 624 22.05 -19.97 4.38
CA ILE A 624 21.05 -20.31 3.37
C ILE A 624 20.00 -19.22 3.34
N GLY A 625 19.58 -18.84 2.13
CA GLY A 625 18.40 -18.01 1.91
C GLY A 625 17.29 -18.87 1.33
N THR A 626 16.08 -18.85 1.91
CA THR A 626 14.98 -19.71 1.46
C THR A 626 13.79 -18.93 0.95
N ASN A 627 13.14 -19.49 -0.08
CA ASN A 627 11.90 -18.98 -0.65
C ASN A 627 10.99 -20.13 -1.06
N THR A 628 9.77 -20.18 -0.53
CA THR A 628 8.80 -21.25 -0.76
C THR A 628 7.58 -20.83 -1.59
N MET A 629 7.60 -19.61 -2.14
CA MET A 629 6.51 -19.09 -2.96
C MET A 629 6.42 -19.85 -4.28
N VAL A 630 5.24 -20.41 -4.54
CA VAL A 630 4.95 -21.08 -5.81
C VAL A 630 4.65 -20.03 -6.88
N ASP A 631 5.31 -20.17 -8.02
CA ASP A 631 5.20 -19.30 -9.19
C ASP A 631 5.52 -17.85 -8.85
N GLU A 632 6.58 -17.66 -8.06
CA GLU A 632 7.07 -16.32 -7.79
C GLU A 632 7.55 -15.67 -9.10
N HIS A 633 6.99 -14.52 -9.43
CA HIS A 633 7.17 -13.94 -10.77
C HIS A 633 8.63 -13.54 -11.04
N PHE A 634 9.35 -13.09 -10.01
CA PHE A 634 10.78 -12.80 -10.06
C PHE A 634 11.49 -13.29 -8.79
N GLY A 635 11.34 -12.60 -7.65
CA GLY A 635 11.98 -12.96 -6.37
C GLY A 635 13.21 -12.12 -6.04
N ILE A 636 13.01 -10.82 -5.75
CA ILE A 636 14.11 -9.88 -5.40
C ILE A 636 14.91 -10.40 -4.20
N ASN A 637 14.23 -10.91 -3.17
CA ASN A 637 14.88 -11.51 -2.00
C ASN A 637 15.87 -12.64 -2.34
N VAL A 638 15.59 -13.42 -3.39
CA VAL A 638 16.50 -14.49 -3.85
C VAL A 638 17.78 -13.89 -4.44
N VAL A 639 17.66 -12.80 -5.21
CA VAL A 639 18.82 -12.04 -5.69
C VAL A 639 19.61 -11.46 -4.53
N GLU A 640 18.94 -10.91 -3.52
CA GLU A 640 19.55 -10.37 -2.30
C GLU A 640 20.33 -11.47 -1.55
N PHE A 641 19.77 -12.68 -1.43
CA PHE A 641 20.48 -13.82 -0.85
C PHE A 641 21.77 -14.14 -1.60
N MET A 642 21.71 -14.24 -2.93
CA MET A 642 22.88 -14.52 -3.76
C MET A 642 23.93 -13.42 -3.66
N ALA A 643 23.52 -12.15 -3.74
CA ALA A 643 24.41 -11.00 -3.60
C ALA A 643 25.06 -10.97 -2.21
N ALA A 644 24.30 -11.22 -1.15
CA ALA A 644 24.79 -11.29 0.22
C ALA A 644 25.67 -12.50 0.48
N GLY A 645 25.69 -13.48 -0.43
CA GLY A 645 26.52 -14.67 -0.39
C GLY A 645 25.90 -15.83 0.37
N LEU A 646 24.57 -15.86 0.57
CA LEU A 646 23.83 -17.03 1.02
C LEU A 646 23.67 -18.00 -0.15
N ILE A 647 23.58 -19.30 0.16
CA ILE A 647 23.19 -20.31 -0.83
C ILE A 647 21.66 -20.31 -0.92
N PRO A 648 21.05 -19.98 -2.07
CA PRO A 648 19.61 -19.97 -2.21
C PRO A 648 19.04 -21.38 -2.31
N VAL A 649 17.98 -21.64 -1.55
CA VAL A 649 17.14 -22.86 -1.63
C VAL A 649 15.70 -22.42 -1.87
N VAL A 650 15.23 -22.55 -3.10
CA VAL A 650 14.00 -21.90 -3.56
C VAL A 650 12.99 -22.87 -4.17
N HIS A 651 11.74 -22.44 -4.29
CA HIS A 651 10.72 -23.23 -4.97
C HIS A 651 11.09 -23.45 -6.44
N SER A 652 10.85 -24.64 -6.97
CA SER A 652 11.16 -25.01 -8.36
C SER A 652 10.09 -24.50 -9.35
N SER A 653 9.77 -23.22 -9.30
CA SER A 653 8.93 -22.58 -10.33
C SER A 653 9.15 -21.06 -10.40
N GLY A 654 8.59 -20.42 -11.42
CA GLY A 654 8.67 -18.96 -11.57
C GLY A 654 10.05 -18.43 -11.94
N GLY A 655 10.27 -17.15 -11.63
CA GLY A 655 11.55 -16.46 -11.79
C GLY A 655 12.71 -17.05 -10.98
N PRO A 656 12.52 -17.53 -9.73
CA PRO A 656 13.60 -18.16 -8.97
C PRO A 656 14.22 -19.36 -9.70
N LEU A 657 13.40 -20.19 -10.34
CA LEU A 657 13.85 -21.34 -11.14
C LEU A 657 14.46 -20.92 -12.49
N ASN A 658 13.76 -20.06 -13.24
CA ASN A 658 14.07 -19.85 -14.64
C ASN A 658 15.14 -18.79 -14.88
N ASP A 659 15.31 -17.85 -13.96
CA ASP A 659 16.16 -16.67 -14.16
C ASP A 659 17.27 -16.51 -13.12
N ILE A 660 16.96 -16.81 -11.85
CA ILE A 660 17.81 -16.41 -10.71
C ILE A 660 18.74 -17.54 -10.27
N VAL A 661 18.21 -18.67 -9.82
CA VAL A 661 18.99 -19.82 -9.32
C VAL A 661 19.33 -20.76 -10.49
N VAL A 662 20.00 -20.21 -11.49
CA VAL A 662 20.39 -20.94 -12.71
C VAL A 662 21.90 -21.23 -12.72
N PRO A 663 22.36 -22.21 -13.51
CA PRO A 663 23.79 -22.46 -13.64
C PRO A 663 24.56 -21.21 -14.11
N TYR A 664 25.67 -20.90 -13.43
CA TYR A 664 26.62 -19.87 -13.85
C TYR A 664 27.92 -20.55 -14.23
N GLN A 665 28.39 -20.33 -15.46
CA GLN A 665 29.54 -21.05 -16.03
C GLN A 665 29.37 -22.58 -15.94
N ASN A 666 28.18 -23.08 -16.27
CA ASN A 666 27.77 -24.49 -16.23
C ASN A 666 27.87 -25.15 -14.84
N GLN A 667 27.87 -24.35 -13.77
CA GLN A 667 27.97 -24.83 -12.39
C GLN A 667 26.80 -24.31 -11.56
N PRO A 668 26.31 -25.09 -10.57
CA PRO A 668 25.13 -24.71 -9.79
C PRO A 668 25.38 -23.48 -8.92
N THR A 669 24.34 -22.69 -8.70
CA THR A 669 24.32 -21.48 -7.86
C THR A 669 23.45 -21.64 -6.60
N GLY A 670 22.71 -22.74 -6.49
CA GLY A 670 21.84 -23.06 -5.36
C GLY A 670 21.02 -24.33 -5.62
N TYR A 671 19.90 -24.48 -4.91
CA TYR A 671 19.03 -25.66 -4.98
C TYR A 671 17.56 -25.29 -5.19
N HIS A 672 16.82 -26.24 -5.76
CA HIS A 672 15.39 -26.15 -6.01
C HIS A 672 14.64 -27.25 -5.25
N ALA A 673 13.43 -26.94 -4.77
CA ALA A 673 12.56 -27.88 -4.10
C ALA A 673 11.08 -27.56 -4.34
N THR A 674 10.18 -28.51 -4.06
CA THR A 674 8.72 -28.38 -4.30
C THR A 674 7.90 -28.46 -3.02
N ASP A 675 8.33 -29.29 -2.09
CA ASP A 675 7.56 -29.73 -0.93
C ASP A 675 8.45 -29.81 0.31
N PRO A 676 7.89 -29.91 1.53
CA PRO A 676 8.68 -29.88 2.76
C PRO A 676 9.84 -30.89 2.81
N ILE A 677 9.70 -32.08 2.21
CA ILE A 677 10.74 -33.11 2.24
C ILE A 677 11.87 -32.73 1.29
N SER A 678 11.56 -32.36 0.04
CA SER A 678 12.60 -31.91 -0.91
C SER A 678 13.32 -30.64 -0.44
N PHE A 679 12.63 -29.74 0.27
CA PHE A 679 13.28 -28.59 0.92
C PHE A 679 14.23 -29.03 2.04
N ALA A 680 13.82 -29.98 2.89
CA ALA A 680 14.69 -30.52 3.94
C ALA A 680 15.96 -31.16 3.36
N GLU A 681 15.84 -31.94 2.29
CA GLU A 681 17.00 -32.52 1.58
C GLU A 681 17.91 -31.44 0.97
N ALA A 682 17.33 -30.40 0.38
CA ALA A 682 18.08 -29.29 -0.18
C ALA A 682 18.81 -28.47 0.91
N PHE A 683 18.17 -28.25 2.08
CA PHE A 683 18.81 -27.64 3.24
C PHE A 683 19.99 -28.48 3.74
N HIS A 684 19.79 -29.79 3.89
CA HIS A 684 20.86 -30.70 4.28
C HIS A 684 22.04 -30.62 3.29
N LYS A 685 21.78 -30.73 1.98
CA LYS A 685 22.82 -30.61 0.95
C LYS A 685 23.60 -29.30 1.07
N ALA A 686 22.91 -28.18 1.24
CA ALA A 686 23.54 -26.87 1.34
C ALA A 686 24.34 -26.68 2.66
N LEU A 687 23.84 -27.19 3.79
CA LEU A 687 24.52 -27.11 5.10
C LEU A 687 25.73 -28.05 5.20
N SER A 688 25.68 -29.19 4.52
CA SER A 688 26.71 -30.24 4.55
C SER A 688 27.81 -30.08 3.49
N LEU A 689 27.75 -29.02 2.66
CA LEU A 689 28.79 -28.76 1.66
C LEU A 689 30.17 -28.54 2.33
N PRO A 690 31.25 -29.15 1.81
CA PRO A 690 32.60 -28.82 2.24
C PRO A 690 32.86 -27.30 2.10
N PRO A 691 33.59 -26.66 3.03
CA PRO A 691 33.80 -25.21 2.99
C PRO A 691 34.32 -24.65 1.66
N PRO A 692 35.28 -25.29 0.95
CA PRO A 692 35.73 -24.83 -0.36
C PRO A 692 34.63 -24.85 -1.43
N GLU A 693 33.76 -25.87 -1.41
CA GLU A 693 32.67 -26.02 -2.37
C GLU A 693 31.54 -25.04 -2.09
N ALA A 694 31.18 -24.86 -0.81
CA ALA A 694 30.23 -23.84 -0.37
C ALA A 694 30.71 -22.43 -0.78
N LEU A 695 31.99 -22.13 -0.55
CA LEU A 695 32.59 -20.86 -0.97
C LEU A 695 32.52 -20.66 -2.49
N ALA A 696 32.84 -21.70 -3.27
CA ALA A 696 32.78 -21.65 -4.72
C ALA A 696 31.34 -21.40 -5.22
N MET A 697 30.34 -22.07 -4.64
CA MET A 697 28.93 -21.84 -4.97
C MET A 697 28.49 -20.42 -4.64
N ARG A 698 28.83 -19.90 -3.46
CA ARG A 698 28.50 -18.53 -3.05
C ARG A 698 29.14 -17.48 -3.96
N LYS A 699 30.40 -17.68 -4.37
CA LYS A 699 31.09 -16.81 -5.35
C LYS A 699 30.35 -16.77 -6.69
N ARG A 700 29.96 -17.93 -7.23
CA ARG A 700 29.19 -18.01 -8.49
C ARG A 700 27.83 -17.34 -8.37
N ALA A 701 27.10 -17.63 -7.29
CA ALA A 701 25.79 -17.05 -7.03
C ALA A 701 25.87 -15.52 -6.94
N ARG A 702 26.80 -14.99 -6.15
CA ARG A 702 27.04 -13.54 -6.05
C ARG A 702 27.40 -12.92 -7.41
N ALA A 703 28.32 -13.53 -8.15
CA ALA A 703 28.75 -13.02 -9.45
C ALA A 703 27.56 -12.90 -10.42
N LEU A 704 26.76 -13.95 -10.55
CA LEU A 704 25.54 -13.93 -11.36
C LEU A 704 24.57 -12.83 -10.90
N ALA A 705 24.35 -12.68 -9.59
CA ALA A 705 23.43 -11.69 -9.06
C ALA A 705 23.85 -10.25 -9.37
N VAL A 706 25.13 -9.92 -9.15
CA VAL A 706 25.69 -8.59 -9.40
C VAL A 706 25.75 -8.27 -10.89
N GLU A 707 26.13 -9.24 -11.72
CA GLU A 707 26.26 -9.05 -13.17
C GLU A 707 24.90 -8.84 -13.86
N ARG A 708 23.88 -9.60 -13.46
CA ARG A 708 22.60 -9.65 -14.17
C ARG A 708 21.52 -8.75 -13.60
N PHE A 709 21.44 -8.61 -12.28
CA PHE A 709 20.30 -8.00 -11.59
C PHE A 709 20.62 -6.68 -10.89
N SER A 710 21.84 -6.16 -11.04
CA SER A 710 22.21 -4.84 -10.52
C SER A 710 21.41 -3.72 -11.16
N THR A 711 21.42 -2.54 -10.54
CA THR A 711 20.86 -1.31 -11.11
C THR A 711 21.41 -1.04 -12.51
N ASP A 712 22.72 -1.23 -12.74
CA ASP A 712 23.33 -1.08 -14.05
C ASP A 712 22.77 -2.08 -15.08
N GLY A 713 22.50 -3.31 -14.66
CA GLY A 713 21.84 -4.33 -15.48
C GLY A 713 20.42 -3.92 -15.89
N PHE A 714 19.63 -3.43 -14.93
CA PHE A 714 18.31 -2.86 -15.20
C PHE A 714 18.38 -1.68 -16.16
N GLU A 715 19.28 -0.72 -15.93
CA GLU A 715 19.40 0.50 -16.74
C GLU A 715 19.78 0.20 -18.19
N LYS A 716 20.65 -0.78 -18.43
CA LYS A 716 20.97 -1.24 -19.80
C LYS A 716 19.74 -1.78 -20.53
N GLY A 717 18.92 -2.59 -19.87
CA GLY A 717 17.68 -3.11 -20.46
C GLY A 717 16.63 -2.01 -20.65
N TRP A 718 16.46 -1.16 -19.64
CA TRP A 718 15.54 -0.02 -19.67
C TRP A 718 15.88 0.97 -20.77
N ALA A 719 17.17 1.27 -20.98
CA ALA A 719 17.63 2.17 -22.04
C ALA A 719 17.15 1.73 -23.43
N GLN A 720 17.22 0.44 -23.74
CA GLN A 720 16.77 -0.11 -25.03
C GLN A 720 15.25 0.05 -25.20
N GLY A 721 14.47 -0.24 -24.16
CA GLY A 721 13.03 -0.05 -24.17
C GLY A 721 12.64 1.43 -24.29
N TRP A 722 13.33 2.30 -23.55
CA TRP A 722 13.15 3.75 -23.62
C TRP A 722 13.43 4.29 -25.02
N GLU A 723 14.56 3.92 -25.64
CA GLU A 723 14.90 4.36 -26.99
C GLU A 723 13.84 3.97 -28.02
N PHE A 724 13.26 2.77 -27.88
CA PHE A 724 12.15 2.35 -28.73
C PHE A 724 10.90 3.21 -28.47
N ALA A 725 10.53 3.40 -27.20
CA ALA A 725 9.33 4.14 -26.81
C ALA A 725 9.37 5.61 -27.27
N VAL A 726 10.51 6.29 -27.07
CA VAL A 726 10.66 7.71 -27.38
C VAL A 726 10.76 8.00 -28.88
N ARG A 727 11.23 7.06 -29.70
CA ARG A 727 11.21 7.20 -31.17
C ARG A 727 9.79 7.38 -31.70
N SER A 728 8.83 6.67 -31.12
CA SER A 728 7.41 6.75 -31.47
C SER A 728 6.75 8.08 -31.11
N VAL A 729 7.39 8.91 -30.28
CA VAL A 729 6.92 10.27 -29.94
C VAL A 729 7.35 11.28 -31.01
N LYS A 730 8.43 11.02 -31.73
CA LYS A 730 9.04 11.94 -32.71
C LYS A 730 8.46 11.80 -34.13
N THR A 731 7.56 10.85 -34.34
CA THR A 731 6.82 10.56 -35.59
C THR A 731 5.35 10.88 -35.41
#